data_AF-A0A8T6Y852-F1
#
_entry.id   AF-A0A8T6Y852-F1
#
_cell.length_a   1.000
_cell.length_b   1.000
_cell.length_c   1.000
_cell.angle_alpha   90.00
_cell.angle_beta   90.00
_cell.angle_gamma   90.00
#
_symmetry.space_group_name_H-M   'P 1'
#
loop_
_entity.id
_entity.type
_entity.pdbx_description
1 polymer ?
#
loop_
_entity_poly.entity_id
_entity_poly.type
_entity_poly.pdbx_seq_one_letter_code
_entity_poly.pdbx_strand_id
1 'polypeptide(L)'
;MDINALRVFDALHSLGITEAEFADLENEQKATDKTGLYIRCIRSGYFIGVSHDENHKILIKDCKKEFPTPGRVLFKTLITFDELPEEIYTLHAIAQYKSLDTDMKARADNLEELKDRICDRFVNNFPRELGRFYDDVHYQELHSYDEQKRASWGELKTKLIDRQLRALFWLFGDDYDKFEREVKPARKNIPRIIKVFERNNRRMAVIQRFDDYDKRRGGMMYNPAWYEKVQGNALMIACFKPGNPQYNYVDLNREMYLPNGTDETAEIWLGNDLYEKTEFPELKVLSRRLFADKENNDGARNRWVLLTADVFNRKQTLLRIEVMSAKRQHEEEETRKKLAKSVDDQFKKGKVVRQGITFTKNSIECEGILVKNDKLGGFVMRNQIHLQMEPEFSKIVKDFIIYALNIQAVWSNYSSDVNYVCNFTGDEKIQIGKVSLHIESRKHNIFVNDRRIAKNDLVDVIFTAMFHRNQKDFDQYLAYSSRVNLALQKALSDGGISFELKIDKTNDNSLPINEERMVLSLPLFREKNKNFTTINGVNYQIQDLNAFFDIGKDINSARIGYGGGGYLQRTIKLLYRSIKGITPKEIGEIIKNGEQEYTKLQEKIRKENAARLKKANGFLAEAVRLSKAKKIKNGFTIIGKSGKPYTINSETLAVYDVAKGSPGRYVCIVDMGTSLDTDWGRKDALAKRLLMLAHDLKVADEVHTLELREALDSGMVI
;
A
#
# COMPACT_ATOMS: atom_id res chain seq x y z
N MET A 1 -1.87 -8.03 -33.64
CA MET A 1 -2.25 -9.34 -34.17
C MET A 1 -1.00 -10.12 -34.53
N ASP A 2 -1.09 -11.43 -34.80
CA ASP A 2 0.02 -12.24 -35.35
C ASP A 2 -0.14 -12.39 -36.88
N ILE A 3 0.83 -13.04 -37.53
CA ILE A 3 0.87 -13.17 -38.99
C ILE A 3 -0.30 -14.01 -39.54
N ASN A 4 -0.75 -15.01 -38.79
CA ASN A 4 -1.87 -15.87 -39.18
C ASN A 4 -3.19 -15.09 -39.15
N ALA A 5 -3.40 -14.26 -38.14
CA ALA A 5 -4.54 -13.36 -38.07
C ALA A 5 -4.52 -12.31 -39.19
N LEU A 6 -3.33 -11.80 -39.57
CA LEU A 6 -3.21 -10.87 -40.70
C LEU A 6 -3.57 -11.54 -42.04
N ARG A 7 -3.14 -12.79 -42.26
CA ARG A 7 -3.51 -13.57 -43.48
C ARG A 7 -5.01 -13.78 -43.61
N VAL A 8 -5.70 -14.07 -42.50
CA VAL A 8 -7.17 -14.18 -42.46
C VAL A 8 -7.82 -12.82 -42.78
N PHE A 9 -7.29 -11.73 -42.24
CA PHE A 9 -7.81 -10.38 -42.48
C PHE A 9 -7.61 -9.93 -43.93
N ASP A 10 -6.44 -10.21 -44.52
CA ASP A 10 -6.15 -9.97 -45.94
C ASP A 10 -7.10 -10.73 -46.86
N ALA A 11 -7.37 -12.01 -46.56
CA ALA A 11 -8.33 -12.81 -47.33
C ALA A 11 -9.79 -12.28 -47.23
N LEU A 12 -10.20 -11.82 -46.05
CA LEU A 12 -11.55 -11.29 -45.81
C LEU A 12 -11.77 -9.91 -46.46
N HIS A 13 -10.74 -9.08 -46.49
CA HIS A 13 -10.83 -7.68 -46.95
C HIS A 13 -10.14 -7.41 -48.28
N SER A 14 -9.53 -8.44 -48.90
CA SER A 14 -8.79 -8.34 -50.17
C SER A 14 -7.75 -7.22 -50.16
N LEU A 15 -6.93 -7.15 -49.10
CA LEU A 15 -5.96 -6.07 -48.93
C LEU A 15 -4.76 -6.20 -49.90
N GLY A 16 -4.53 -7.39 -50.46
CA GLY A 16 -3.50 -7.63 -51.48
C GLY A 16 -2.09 -7.62 -50.90
N ILE A 17 -1.90 -8.25 -49.74
CA ILE A 17 -0.59 -8.42 -49.10
C ILE A 17 0.13 -9.61 -49.74
N THR A 18 1.38 -9.42 -50.15
CA THR A 18 2.19 -10.45 -50.80
C THR A 18 2.88 -11.37 -49.79
N GLU A 19 3.26 -12.59 -50.21
CA GLU A 19 4.03 -13.53 -49.35
C GLU A 19 5.36 -12.95 -48.87
N ALA A 20 6.02 -12.14 -49.69
CA ALA A 20 7.24 -11.44 -49.29
C ALA A 20 6.96 -10.43 -48.17
N GLU A 21 5.87 -9.66 -48.27
CA GLU A 21 5.45 -8.70 -47.23
C GLU A 21 5.05 -9.41 -45.92
N PHE A 22 4.45 -10.61 -45.99
CA PHE A 22 4.20 -11.43 -44.80
C PHE A 22 5.49 -11.88 -44.12
N ALA A 23 6.46 -12.37 -44.90
CA ALA A 23 7.76 -12.79 -44.38
C ALA A 23 8.52 -11.63 -43.71
N ASP A 24 8.47 -10.44 -44.32
CA ASP A 24 9.09 -9.24 -43.76
C ASP A 24 8.47 -8.82 -42.42
N LEU A 25 7.13 -8.87 -42.31
CA LEU A 25 6.43 -8.57 -41.06
C LEU A 25 6.72 -9.59 -39.96
N GLU A 26 6.87 -10.88 -40.31
CA GLU A 26 7.22 -11.93 -39.35
C GLU A 26 8.66 -11.78 -38.84
N ASN A 27 9.60 -11.47 -39.74
CA ASN A 27 10.99 -11.21 -39.38
C ASN A 27 11.12 -9.98 -38.49
N GLU A 28 10.38 -8.91 -38.82
CA GLU A 28 10.38 -7.69 -38.02
C GLU A 28 9.76 -7.93 -36.62
N GLN A 29 8.67 -8.70 -36.53
CA GLN A 29 8.05 -9.06 -35.26
C GLN A 29 9.00 -9.81 -34.32
N LYS A 30 9.95 -10.59 -34.85
CA LYS A 30 10.94 -11.35 -34.07
C LYS A 30 12.15 -10.50 -33.63
N ALA A 31 12.31 -9.29 -34.16
CA ALA A 31 13.43 -8.40 -33.83
C ALA A 31 13.17 -7.63 -32.52
N THR A 32 13.49 -8.26 -31.39
CA THR A 32 13.23 -7.74 -30.04
C THR A 32 14.11 -6.55 -29.64
N ASP A 33 15.18 -6.29 -30.39
CA ASP A 33 16.11 -5.18 -30.21
C ASP A 33 15.64 -3.87 -30.89
N LYS A 34 14.72 -3.97 -31.85
CA LYS A 34 14.15 -2.83 -32.57
C LYS A 34 13.00 -2.18 -31.80
N THR A 35 12.81 -0.89 -32.05
CA THR A 35 11.78 -0.06 -31.40
C THR A 35 10.93 0.71 -32.42
N GLY A 36 9.87 1.39 -31.97
CA GLY A 36 9.01 2.22 -32.79
C GLY A 36 8.01 1.46 -33.66
N LEU A 37 7.61 2.08 -34.78
CA LEU A 37 6.64 1.53 -35.72
C LEU A 37 7.31 1.24 -37.07
N TYR A 38 7.38 -0.02 -37.45
CA TYR A 38 7.74 -0.43 -38.81
C TYR A 38 6.47 -0.50 -39.67
N ILE A 39 6.49 0.09 -40.86
CA ILE A 39 5.38 0.11 -41.81
C ILE A 39 5.84 -0.61 -43.06
N ARG A 40 5.23 -1.77 -43.34
CA ARG A 40 5.63 -2.59 -44.49
C ARG A 40 4.95 -2.14 -45.78
N CYS A 41 3.65 -1.82 -45.70
CA CYS A 41 2.84 -1.43 -46.85
C CYS A 41 1.64 -0.55 -46.44
N ILE A 42 1.11 0.17 -47.42
CA ILE A 42 -0.18 0.90 -47.34
C ILE A 42 -1.13 0.29 -48.37
N ARG A 43 -2.34 -0.09 -47.95
CA ARG A 43 -3.37 -0.73 -48.79
C ARG A 43 -4.75 -0.22 -48.41
N SER A 44 -5.54 0.19 -49.40
CA SER A 44 -6.93 0.62 -49.21
C SER A 44 -7.12 1.67 -48.12
N GLY A 45 -6.17 2.60 -47.97
CA GLY A 45 -6.21 3.63 -46.94
C GLY A 45 -5.78 3.18 -45.54
N TYR A 46 -5.22 1.97 -45.39
CA TYR A 46 -4.66 1.45 -44.13
C TYR A 46 -3.16 1.27 -44.26
N PHE A 47 -2.40 1.60 -43.21
CA PHE A 47 -1.01 1.14 -43.10
C PHE A 47 -0.96 -0.17 -42.32
N ILE A 48 -0.09 -1.08 -42.76
CA ILE A 48 0.12 -2.40 -42.16
C ILE A 48 1.58 -2.49 -41.74
N GLY A 49 1.81 -2.85 -40.47
CA GLY A 49 3.13 -2.73 -39.87
C GLY A 49 3.29 -3.41 -38.53
N VAL A 50 4.50 -3.43 -37.98
CA VAL A 50 4.83 -3.95 -36.64
C VAL A 50 5.07 -2.78 -35.70
N SER A 51 4.35 -2.75 -34.59
CA SER A 51 4.63 -1.82 -33.50
C SER A 51 5.41 -2.53 -32.41
N HIS A 52 6.69 -2.17 -32.30
CA HIS A 52 7.56 -2.65 -31.22
C HIS A 52 7.16 -2.01 -29.89
N ASP A 53 6.60 -0.80 -29.92
CA ASP A 53 6.05 -0.12 -28.74
C ASP A 53 4.78 -0.81 -28.16
N GLU A 54 4.10 -1.67 -28.93
CA GLU A 54 2.91 -2.42 -28.50
C GLU A 54 3.20 -3.94 -28.40
N ASN A 55 4.34 -4.34 -27.80
CA ASN A 55 4.79 -5.73 -27.67
C ASN A 55 4.91 -6.45 -29.02
N HIS A 56 5.54 -5.80 -30.01
CA HIS A 56 5.78 -6.36 -31.35
C HIS A 56 4.51 -6.81 -32.07
N LYS A 57 3.37 -6.16 -31.81
CA LYS A 57 2.10 -6.49 -32.46
C LYS A 57 2.09 -5.99 -33.90
N ILE A 58 1.56 -6.82 -34.80
CA ILE A 58 1.13 -6.34 -36.12
C ILE A 58 -0.10 -5.45 -35.93
N LEU A 59 -0.08 -4.27 -36.56
CA LEU A 59 -1.13 -3.27 -36.54
C LEU A 59 -1.65 -3.00 -37.95
N ILE A 60 -2.95 -2.74 -38.03
CA ILE A 60 -3.63 -2.17 -39.19
C ILE A 60 -4.30 -0.90 -38.68
N LYS A 61 -3.94 0.26 -39.22
CA LYS A 61 -4.51 1.56 -38.80
C LYS A 61 -4.80 2.43 -40.01
N ASP A 62 -5.83 3.25 -39.89
CA ASP A 62 -6.20 4.22 -40.92
C ASP A 62 -5.01 5.14 -41.24
N CYS A 63 -4.76 5.31 -42.53
CA CYS A 63 -3.71 6.14 -43.07
C CYS A 63 -4.31 7.20 -43.98
N LYS A 64 -4.26 8.46 -43.55
CA LYS A 64 -4.81 9.59 -44.31
C LYS A 64 -3.85 10.15 -45.38
N LYS A 65 -2.61 9.67 -45.41
CA LYS A 65 -1.55 10.18 -46.30
C LYS A 65 -0.70 9.03 -46.79
N GLU A 66 -0.54 8.90 -48.11
CA GLU A 66 0.38 7.93 -48.70
C GLU A 66 1.83 8.41 -48.59
N PHE A 67 2.74 7.48 -48.37
CA PHE A 67 4.19 7.70 -48.35
C PHE A 67 4.92 6.42 -48.77
N PRO A 68 6.20 6.52 -49.18
CA PRO A 68 6.98 5.36 -49.59
C PRO A 68 7.03 4.29 -48.48
N THR A 69 6.86 3.03 -48.88
CA THR A 69 6.98 1.86 -48.00
C THR A 69 7.95 0.83 -48.62
N PRO A 70 8.73 0.08 -47.83
CA PRO A 70 8.73 0.08 -46.36
C PRO A 70 9.27 1.38 -45.77
N GLY A 71 8.80 1.71 -44.56
CA GLY A 71 9.20 2.91 -43.85
C GLY A 71 9.16 2.66 -42.35
N ARG A 72 9.86 3.49 -41.58
CA ARG A 72 9.88 3.37 -40.13
C ARG A 72 9.50 4.69 -39.49
N VAL A 73 8.72 4.64 -38.42
CA VAL A 73 8.45 5.80 -37.57
C VAL A 73 9.18 5.63 -36.26
N LEU A 74 10.17 6.50 -36.04
CA LEU A 74 10.91 6.65 -34.80
C LEU A 74 10.94 8.13 -34.42
N PHE A 75 10.86 8.45 -33.13
CA PHE A 75 10.95 9.84 -32.64
C PHE A 75 9.88 10.75 -33.28
N LYS A 76 8.69 10.22 -33.59
CA LYS A 76 7.62 10.87 -34.39
C LYS A 76 8.06 11.34 -35.79
N THR A 77 9.09 10.72 -36.34
CA THR A 77 9.65 11.05 -37.64
C THR A 77 9.48 9.85 -38.57
N LEU A 78 8.84 10.06 -39.72
CA LEU A 78 8.81 9.08 -40.79
C LEU A 78 10.19 9.03 -41.46
N ILE A 79 10.78 7.85 -41.45
CA ILE A 79 12.06 7.51 -42.02
C ILE A 79 11.78 6.71 -43.29
N THR A 80 12.26 7.22 -44.43
CA THR A 80 11.96 6.72 -45.77
C THR A 80 13.11 5.93 -46.41
N PHE A 81 14.16 5.63 -45.63
CA PHE A 81 15.32 4.84 -46.05
C PHE A 81 15.52 3.62 -45.15
N ASP A 82 16.03 2.53 -45.73
CA ASP A 82 15.95 1.19 -45.12
C ASP A 82 17.08 0.86 -44.13
N GLU A 83 18.27 1.44 -44.31
CA GLU A 83 19.44 1.11 -43.48
C GLU A 83 19.53 2.03 -42.25
N LEU A 84 19.05 1.53 -41.10
CA LEU A 84 19.17 2.20 -39.82
C LEU A 84 20.21 1.52 -38.91
N PRO A 85 21.28 2.25 -38.51
CA PRO A 85 22.25 1.77 -37.54
C PRO A 85 21.63 1.42 -36.17
N GLU A 86 22.25 0.49 -35.46
CA GLU A 86 21.80 -0.01 -34.15
C GLU A 86 21.71 1.11 -33.09
N GLU A 87 22.57 2.13 -33.23
CA GLU A 87 22.63 3.31 -32.39
C GLU A 87 21.30 4.07 -32.39
N ILE A 88 20.55 4.06 -33.50
CA ILE A 88 19.26 4.76 -33.59
C ILE A 88 18.22 4.12 -32.67
N TYR A 89 18.15 2.79 -32.63
CA TYR A 89 17.25 2.07 -31.72
C TYR A 89 17.67 2.27 -30.27
N THR A 90 18.99 2.28 -30.01
CA THR A 90 19.54 2.60 -28.69
C THR A 90 19.13 4.02 -28.25
N LEU A 91 19.26 5.03 -29.11
CA LEU A 91 18.86 6.42 -28.84
C LEU A 91 17.35 6.54 -28.64
N HIS A 92 16.55 5.77 -29.39
CA HIS A 92 15.10 5.76 -29.27
C HIS A 92 14.65 5.21 -27.91
N ALA A 93 15.30 4.15 -27.45
CA ALA A 93 15.10 3.61 -26.10
C ALA A 93 15.43 4.64 -24.99
N ILE A 94 16.47 5.47 -25.16
CA ILE A 94 16.80 6.53 -24.19
C ILE A 94 15.72 7.62 -24.16
N ALA A 95 15.13 7.97 -25.31
CA ALA A 95 14.16 9.06 -25.45
C ALA A 95 12.76 8.79 -24.81
N GLN A 96 12.62 7.73 -24.01
CA GLN A 96 11.55 7.39 -23.05
C GLN A 96 10.20 8.20 -23.11
N TYR A 97 9.13 7.47 -23.42
CA TYR A 97 7.71 7.54 -22.95
C TYR A 97 6.59 8.38 -23.63
N LYS A 98 5.43 7.71 -23.63
CA LYS A 98 4.00 8.11 -23.49
C LYS A 98 3.14 8.40 -24.71
N SER A 99 3.70 8.64 -25.88
CA SER A 99 2.93 8.64 -27.11
C SER A 99 3.56 7.61 -28.02
N LEU A 100 2.80 6.56 -28.35
CA LEU A 100 3.12 5.69 -29.48
C LEU A 100 3.60 6.58 -30.64
N ASP A 101 4.61 6.14 -31.39
CA ASP A 101 5.07 6.83 -32.62
C ASP A 101 4.00 6.80 -33.74
N THR A 102 2.73 6.60 -33.39
CA THR A 102 1.56 6.60 -34.27
C THR A 102 1.18 7.97 -34.80
N ASP A 103 1.60 9.06 -34.15
CA ASP A 103 1.32 10.44 -34.58
C ASP A 103 2.57 11.08 -35.19
N MET A 104 2.76 10.87 -36.50
CA MET A 104 3.90 11.35 -37.29
C MET A 104 3.91 12.88 -37.36
N LYS A 105 5.01 13.51 -36.93
CA LYS A 105 5.19 14.97 -36.91
C LYS A 105 6.22 15.49 -37.90
N ALA A 106 7.19 14.65 -38.26
CA ALA A 106 8.29 15.01 -39.15
C ALA A 106 8.55 13.89 -40.17
N ARG A 107 9.41 14.20 -41.15
CA ARG A 107 9.96 13.27 -42.13
C ARG A 107 11.48 13.48 -42.20
N ALA A 108 12.22 12.40 -42.40
CA ALA A 108 13.66 12.41 -42.65
C ALA A 108 13.96 11.47 -43.82
N ASP A 109 14.60 12.01 -44.85
CA ASP A 109 14.92 11.28 -46.08
C ASP A 109 16.38 10.79 -46.14
N ASN A 110 17.19 11.14 -45.14
CA ASN A 110 18.56 10.65 -44.98
C ASN A 110 18.99 10.63 -43.50
N LEU A 111 20.15 10.01 -43.24
CA LEU A 111 20.68 9.80 -41.89
C LEU A 111 20.97 11.11 -41.14
N GLU A 112 21.50 12.13 -41.81
CA GLU A 112 21.87 13.39 -41.16
C GLU A 112 20.64 14.21 -40.76
N GLU A 113 19.60 14.22 -41.59
CA GLU A 113 18.29 14.76 -41.23
C GLU A 113 17.70 14.03 -40.03
N LEU A 114 17.80 12.70 -39.99
CA LEU A 114 17.30 11.91 -38.87
C LEU A 114 18.04 12.24 -37.57
N LYS A 115 19.38 12.39 -37.60
CA LYS A 115 20.16 12.83 -36.43
C LYS A 115 19.68 14.18 -35.88
N ASP A 116 19.33 15.11 -36.75
CA ASP A 116 18.78 16.41 -36.33
C ASP A 116 17.39 16.26 -35.67
N ARG A 117 16.53 15.40 -36.22
CA ARG A 117 15.21 15.10 -35.63
C ARG A 117 15.33 14.41 -34.27
N ILE A 118 16.32 13.53 -34.11
CA ILE A 118 16.63 12.89 -32.84
C ILE A 118 17.00 13.96 -31.80
N CYS A 119 17.90 14.90 -32.15
CA CYS A 119 18.26 16.02 -31.27
C CYS A 119 17.03 16.86 -30.87
N ASP A 120 16.17 17.23 -31.82
CA ASP A 120 14.94 17.98 -31.52
C ASP A 120 14.00 17.21 -30.57
N ARG A 121 13.95 15.87 -30.68
CA ARG A 121 13.17 15.03 -29.78
C ARG A 121 13.75 14.98 -28.36
N PHE A 122 15.07 15.12 -28.21
CA PHE A 122 15.73 15.18 -26.91
C PHE A 122 15.56 16.52 -26.17
N VAL A 123 15.14 17.60 -26.86
CA VAL A 123 14.95 18.96 -26.27
C VAL A 123 13.78 19.05 -25.26
N ASN A 124 13.07 17.94 -24.98
CA ASN A 124 12.00 17.91 -23.97
C ASN A 124 12.49 18.31 -22.55
N ASN A 125 11.61 18.95 -21.76
CA ASN A 125 11.90 19.67 -20.52
C ASN A 125 12.47 18.87 -19.32
N PHE A 126 12.80 17.58 -19.45
CA PHE A 126 13.26 16.76 -18.33
C PHE A 126 14.51 15.94 -18.68
N PRO A 127 15.56 15.97 -17.84
CA PRO A 127 16.71 15.09 -17.98
C PRO A 127 16.31 13.61 -17.94
N ARG A 128 17.00 12.79 -18.73
CA ARG A 128 16.72 11.34 -18.89
C ARG A 128 17.86 10.52 -18.31
N GLU A 129 17.56 9.54 -17.46
CA GLU A 129 18.57 8.67 -16.85
C GLU A 129 18.98 7.53 -17.80
N LEU A 130 20.28 7.34 -17.99
CA LEU A 130 20.87 6.22 -18.72
C LEU A 130 20.82 4.93 -17.89
N GLY A 131 20.78 3.78 -18.56
CA GLY A 131 20.72 2.46 -17.92
C GLY A 131 19.32 2.01 -17.52
N ARG A 132 18.26 2.58 -18.12
CA ARG A 132 16.85 2.19 -17.88
C ARG A 132 16.16 1.72 -19.18
N PHE A 133 15.56 0.53 -19.16
CA PHE A 133 14.55 0.08 -20.15
C PHE A 133 13.15 0.14 -19.52
N TYR A 134 12.12 0.36 -20.35
CA TYR A 134 10.72 0.41 -19.91
C TYR A 134 10.26 -0.94 -19.33
N ASP A 135 10.50 -2.07 -20.01
CA ASP A 135 9.75 -3.30 -19.69
C ASP A 135 10.49 -4.40 -18.92
N ASP A 136 11.74 -4.76 -19.18
CA ASP A 136 12.27 -6.02 -18.60
C ASP A 136 13.33 -5.92 -17.51
N VAL A 137 14.29 -5.00 -17.62
CA VAL A 137 15.40 -4.97 -16.64
C VAL A 137 14.92 -4.48 -15.28
N HIS A 138 14.09 -3.44 -15.23
CA HIS A 138 13.62 -2.88 -13.97
C HIS A 138 12.57 -3.79 -13.30
N TYR A 139 11.64 -4.36 -14.07
CA TYR A 139 10.56 -5.20 -13.51
C TYR A 139 11.08 -6.53 -12.95
N GLN A 140 12.10 -7.13 -13.58
CA GLN A 140 12.71 -8.38 -13.09
C GLN A 140 13.76 -8.14 -11.99
N GLU A 141 14.48 -7.01 -12.03
CA GLU A 141 15.35 -6.54 -10.94
C GLU A 141 14.53 -6.24 -9.66
N LEU A 142 13.32 -5.67 -9.82
CA LEU A 142 12.39 -5.30 -8.73
C LEU A 142 11.73 -6.47 -7.98
N HIS A 143 11.77 -7.69 -8.52
CA HIS A 143 11.03 -8.85 -7.98
C HIS A 143 11.90 -10.07 -7.65
N SER A 144 13.22 -9.98 -7.79
CA SER A 144 14.13 -11.07 -7.45
C SER A 144 14.66 -10.95 -6.02
N TYR A 145 14.27 -11.87 -5.13
CA TYR A 145 14.81 -11.99 -3.77
C TYR A 145 16.27 -12.52 -3.72
N ASP A 146 16.83 -12.91 -4.86
CA ASP A 146 18.15 -13.54 -5.01
C ASP A 146 19.28 -12.49 -5.19
N GLU A 147 20.30 -12.55 -4.33
CA GLU A 147 21.49 -11.67 -4.36
C GLU A 147 22.38 -11.89 -5.59
N GLN A 148 22.49 -13.12 -6.09
CA GLN A 148 23.31 -13.42 -7.28
C GLN A 148 22.70 -12.81 -8.54
N LYS A 149 21.36 -12.81 -8.63
CA LYS A 149 20.64 -12.12 -9.70
C LYS A 149 20.89 -10.61 -9.65
N ARG A 150 20.84 -9.98 -8.46
CA ARG A 150 21.14 -8.54 -8.30
C ARG A 150 22.55 -8.15 -8.76
N ALA A 151 23.56 -8.96 -8.49
CA ALA A 151 24.92 -8.73 -8.99
C ALA A 151 24.98 -8.76 -10.53
N SER A 152 24.32 -9.74 -11.17
CA SER A 152 24.26 -9.82 -12.64
C SER A 152 23.52 -8.65 -13.30
N TRP A 153 22.53 -8.05 -12.62
CA TRP A 153 21.82 -6.87 -13.10
C TRP A 153 22.67 -5.59 -13.05
N GLY A 154 23.53 -5.44 -12.03
CA GLY A 154 24.50 -4.34 -11.96
C GLY A 154 25.49 -4.34 -13.14
N GLU A 155 25.93 -5.54 -13.56
CA GLU A 155 26.76 -5.70 -14.77
C GLU A 155 25.97 -5.38 -16.05
N LEU A 156 24.73 -5.85 -16.16
CA LEU A 156 23.85 -5.56 -17.30
C LEU A 156 23.56 -4.06 -17.44
N LYS A 157 23.29 -3.37 -16.34
CA LYS A 157 23.09 -1.93 -16.30
C LYS A 157 24.33 -1.17 -16.77
N THR A 158 25.51 -1.60 -16.33
CA THR A 158 26.78 -0.99 -16.76
C THR A 158 27.00 -1.16 -18.26
N LYS A 159 26.79 -2.37 -18.80
CA LYS A 159 26.87 -2.64 -20.25
C LYS A 159 25.85 -1.82 -21.05
N LEU A 160 24.64 -1.65 -20.52
CA LEU A 160 23.61 -0.83 -21.15
C LEU A 160 23.99 0.66 -21.18
N ILE A 161 24.51 1.18 -20.07
CA ILE A 161 25.00 2.57 -20.00
C ILE A 161 26.12 2.78 -21.04
N ASP A 162 27.06 1.86 -21.16
CA ASP A 162 28.14 1.91 -22.17
C ASP A 162 27.55 1.95 -23.59
N ARG A 163 26.65 1.03 -23.94
CA ARG A 163 25.97 1.01 -25.24
C ARG A 163 25.23 2.32 -25.54
N GLN A 164 24.54 2.88 -24.55
CA GLN A 164 23.82 4.14 -24.68
C GLN A 164 24.76 5.34 -24.86
N LEU A 165 25.89 5.37 -24.15
CA LEU A 165 26.90 6.41 -24.34
C LEU A 165 27.54 6.31 -25.72
N ARG A 166 27.92 5.11 -26.18
CA ARG A 166 28.47 4.91 -27.53
C ARG A 166 27.50 5.41 -28.61
N ALA A 167 26.20 5.15 -28.47
CA ALA A 167 25.18 5.65 -29.40
C ALA A 167 25.06 7.19 -29.38
N LEU A 168 25.25 7.84 -28.22
CA LEU A 168 25.30 9.30 -28.12
C LEU A 168 26.57 9.86 -28.79
N PHE A 169 27.73 9.28 -28.55
CA PHE A 169 28.98 9.70 -29.20
C PHE A 169 28.88 9.55 -30.73
N TRP A 170 28.28 8.46 -31.20
CA TRP A 170 27.97 8.25 -32.62
C TRP A 170 27.03 9.32 -33.20
N LEU A 171 25.99 9.74 -32.46
CA LEU A 171 25.05 10.78 -32.90
C LEU A 171 25.76 12.11 -33.21
N PHE A 172 26.81 12.43 -32.46
CA PHE A 172 27.56 13.68 -32.58
C PHE A 172 28.89 13.54 -33.34
N GLY A 173 29.33 12.32 -33.66
CA GLY A 173 30.62 12.08 -34.34
C GLY A 173 31.84 12.24 -33.42
N ASP A 174 31.66 12.07 -32.12
CA ASP A 174 32.73 12.21 -31.12
C ASP A 174 33.39 10.85 -30.78
N ASP A 175 34.63 10.90 -30.27
CA ASP A 175 35.38 9.71 -29.84
C ASP A 175 35.05 9.32 -28.38
N TYR A 176 34.35 8.19 -28.21
CA TYR A 176 33.97 7.64 -26.91
C TYR A 176 35.16 7.10 -26.12
N ASP A 177 36.10 6.43 -26.78
CA ASP A 177 37.22 5.77 -26.11
C ASP A 177 38.22 6.80 -25.57
N LYS A 178 38.31 7.97 -26.22
CA LYS A 178 39.03 9.14 -25.69
C LYS A 178 38.34 9.72 -24.46
N PHE A 179 37.01 9.87 -24.50
CA PHE A 179 36.24 10.40 -23.38
C PHE A 179 36.42 9.55 -22.11
N GLU A 180 36.31 8.22 -22.21
CA GLU A 180 36.43 7.32 -21.05
C GLU A 180 37.76 7.50 -20.30
N ARG A 181 38.86 7.75 -21.01
CA ARG A 181 40.20 7.95 -20.44
C ARG A 181 40.40 9.32 -19.78
N GLU A 182 39.63 10.32 -20.19
CA GLU A 182 39.83 11.72 -19.81
C GLU A 182 38.78 12.23 -18.80
N VAL A 183 37.74 11.45 -18.50
CA VAL A 183 36.72 11.80 -17.50
C VAL A 183 37.35 11.91 -16.12
N LYS A 184 37.43 13.15 -15.61
CA LYS A 184 37.83 13.41 -14.23
C LYS A 184 36.73 12.94 -13.26
N PRO A 185 37.06 12.31 -12.13
CA PRO A 185 36.07 11.94 -11.12
C PRO A 185 35.34 13.19 -10.60
N ALA A 186 34.02 13.23 -10.74
CA ALA A 186 33.21 14.30 -10.17
C ALA A 186 33.30 14.30 -8.63
N ARG A 187 33.10 15.46 -8.01
CA ARG A 187 32.91 15.55 -6.56
C ARG A 187 31.66 14.74 -6.18
N LYS A 188 31.77 13.89 -5.14
CA LYS A 188 30.77 12.90 -4.75
C LYS A 188 29.37 13.44 -4.42
N ASN A 189 29.17 14.74 -4.27
CA ASN A 189 27.94 15.26 -3.66
C ASN A 189 27.09 16.15 -4.59
N ILE A 190 27.64 16.77 -5.65
CA ILE A 190 26.87 17.72 -6.50
C ILE A 190 26.87 17.24 -7.97
N PRO A 191 25.69 17.18 -8.63
CA PRO A 191 25.62 16.86 -10.05
C PRO A 191 26.50 17.77 -10.91
N ARG A 192 27.17 17.19 -11.90
CA ARG A 192 28.10 17.92 -12.76
C ARG A 192 27.96 17.48 -14.22
N ILE A 193 28.07 18.43 -15.14
CA ILE A 193 28.21 18.14 -16.56
C ILE A 193 29.60 17.56 -16.82
N ILE A 194 29.66 16.32 -17.30
CA ILE A 194 30.92 15.61 -17.62
C ILE A 194 31.22 15.56 -19.12
N LYS A 195 30.23 15.87 -19.97
CA LYS A 195 30.39 15.98 -21.43
C LYS A 195 29.33 16.92 -21.99
N VAL A 196 29.73 17.74 -22.96
CA VAL A 196 28.80 18.51 -23.80
C VAL A 196 29.07 18.13 -25.24
N PHE A 197 28.00 17.82 -25.97
CA PHE A 197 28.00 17.65 -27.41
C PHE A 197 27.31 18.83 -28.07
N GLU A 198 27.77 19.22 -29.25
CA GLU A 198 27.17 20.31 -30.02
C GLU A 198 26.83 19.86 -31.44
N ARG A 199 25.61 20.16 -31.90
CA ARG A 199 25.18 19.94 -33.29
C ARG A 199 24.05 20.90 -33.65
N ASN A 200 24.16 21.62 -34.76
CA ASN A 200 23.08 22.50 -35.29
C ASN A 200 22.45 23.43 -34.24
N ASN A 201 23.29 24.11 -33.44
CA ASN A 201 22.86 24.94 -32.31
C ASN A 201 21.95 24.17 -31.33
N ARG A 202 22.33 22.93 -31.02
CA ARG A 202 21.81 22.14 -29.91
C ARG A 202 22.99 21.71 -29.06
N ARG A 203 22.83 21.83 -27.75
CA ARG A 203 23.81 21.37 -26.77
C ARG A 203 23.22 20.19 -26.02
N MET A 204 23.88 19.04 -26.05
CA MET A 204 23.49 17.90 -25.22
C MET A 204 24.51 17.69 -24.12
N ALA A 205 24.06 17.74 -22.87
CA ALA A 205 24.89 17.53 -21.70
C ALA A 205 24.72 16.10 -21.16
N VAL A 206 25.84 15.45 -20.85
CA VAL A 206 25.88 14.28 -19.96
C VAL A 206 26.17 14.76 -18.55
N ILE A 207 25.27 14.47 -17.62
CA ILE A 207 25.27 14.94 -16.25
C ILE A 207 25.50 13.74 -15.34
N GLN A 208 26.57 13.77 -14.57
CA GLN A 208 26.85 12.77 -13.54
C GLN A 208 26.25 13.22 -12.22
N ARG A 209 25.49 12.34 -11.58
CA ARG A 209 24.92 12.53 -10.25
C ARG A 209 25.34 11.38 -9.35
N PHE A 210 25.63 11.69 -8.09
CA PHE A 210 25.78 10.68 -7.06
C PHE A 210 24.49 10.60 -6.26
N ASP A 211 23.90 9.42 -6.20
CA ASP A 211 22.69 9.14 -5.45
C ASP A 211 23.03 8.33 -4.20
N ASP A 212 22.62 8.84 -3.04
CA ASP A 212 22.60 8.12 -1.77
C ASP A 212 21.29 8.45 -1.03
N TYR A 213 20.24 7.68 -1.27
CA TYR A 213 18.94 7.88 -0.63
C TYR A 213 18.13 6.60 -0.51
N ASP A 214 17.22 6.58 0.48
CA ASP A 214 16.25 5.51 0.63
C ASP A 214 15.03 5.78 -0.25
N LYS A 215 14.90 5.00 -1.33
CA LYS A 215 13.75 5.07 -2.24
C LYS A 215 12.66 4.15 -1.74
N ARG A 216 11.48 4.71 -1.43
CA ARG A 216 10.28 3.92 -1.18
C ARG A 216 9.90 3.17 -2.47
N ARG A 217 9.88 1.85 -2.40
CA ARG A 217 9.48 0.91 -3.44
C ARG A 217 8.20 0.18 -3.01
N GLY A 218 7.40 -0.28 -3.97
CA GLY A 218 6.06 -0.82 -3.70
C GLY A 218 5.05 0.26 -3.28
N GLY A 219 3.85 -0.15 -2.85
CA GLY A 219 2.81 0.77 -2.38
C GLY A 219 1.76 1.21 -3.41
N MET A 220 1.78 0.71 -4.65
CA MET A 220 0.60 0.74 -5.53
C MET A 220 -0.06 -0.64 -5.60
N MET A 221 -1.35 -0.65 -5.29
CA MET A 221 -2.33 -1.74 -5.28
C MET A 221 -1.98 -3.04 -4.50
N TYR A 222 -0.80 -3.66 -4.64
CA TYR A 222 -0.59 -5.04 -4.17
C TYR A 222 0.79 -5.42 -3.58
N ASN A 223 1.77 -4.51 -3.47
CA ASN A 223 3.08 -4.83 -2.85
C ASN A 223 3.35 -3.98 -1.59
N PRO A 224 3.78 -4.60 -0.46
CA PRO A 224 4.16 -3.84 0.74
C PRO A 224 5.26 -2.85 0.43
N ALA A 225 5.13 -1.64 0.98
CA ALA A 225 6.13 -0.61 0.80
C ALA A 225 7.42 -1.04 1.52
N TRP A 226 8.52 -1.09 0.79
CA TRP A 226 9.85 -1.30 1.32
C TRP A 226 10.75 -0.15 0.90
N TYR A 227 11.82 0.09 1.65
CA TYR A 227 12.77 1.16 1.34
C TYR A 227 14.05 0.54 0.79
N GLU A 228 14.39 0.92 -0.43
CA GLU A 228 15.61 0.52 -1.09
C GLU A 228 16.67 1.59 -0.88
N LYS A 229 17.83 1.21 -0.34
CA LYS A 229 18.97 2.12 -0.31
C LYS A 229 19.60 2.19 -1.69
N VAL A 230 19.38 3.29 -2.40
CA VAL A 230 19.98 3.54 -3.72
C VAL A 230 21.32 4.23 -3.50
N GLN A 231 22.42 3.54 -3.82
CA GLN A 231 23.78 4.07 -3.76
C GLN A 231 24.48 3.90 -5.10
N GLY A 232 24.98 5.00 -5.70
CA GLY A 232 25.81 4.92 -6.90
C GLY A 232 25.80 6.17 -7.78
N ASN A 233 26.51 6.08 -8.90
CA ASN A 233 26.51 7.11 -9.94
C ASN A 233 25.32 6.91 -10.90
N ALA A 234 24.51 7.93 -11.07
CA ALA A 234 23.52 8.03 -12.13
C ALA A 234 24.04 8.97 -13.23
N LEU A 235 23.93 8.54 -14.49
CA LEU A 235 24.21 9.39 -15.65
C LEU A 235 22.88 9.84 -16.24
N MET A 236 22.73 11.14 -16.43
CA MET A 236 21.55 11.75 -17.05
C MET A 236 21.94 12.51 -18.30
N ILE A 237 21.03 12.59 -19.27
CA ILE A 237 21.21 13.43 -20.45
C ILE A 237 20.13 14.49 -20.55
N ALA A 238 20.51 15.68 -20.99
CA ALA A 238 19.60 16.79 -21.25
C ALA A 238 20.05 17.55 -22.51
N CYS A 239 19.10 17.92 -23.37
CA CYS A 239 19.38 18.65 -24.60
C CYS A 239 18.75 20.05 -24.58
N PHE A 240 19.49 21.04 -25.05
CA PHE A 240 19.15 22.45 -24.97
C PHE A 240 19.24 23.10 -26.35
N LYS A 241 18.32 24.03 -26.64
CA LYS A 241 18.33 24.91 -27.82
C LYS A 241 18.57 26.37 -27.42
N PRO A 242 19.04 27.26 -28.32
CA PRO A 242 19.33 28.67 -28.02
C PRO A 242 18.18 29.45 -27.37
N GLY A 243 16.93 29.07 -27.68
CA GLY A 243 15.75 29.67 -27.04
C GLY A 243 15.57 29.28 -25.56
N ASN A 244 16.32 28.30 -25.05
CA ASN A 244 16.32 27.91 -23.64
C ASN A 244 17.37 28.75 -22.90
N PRO A 245 17.00 29.47 -21.83
CA PRO A 245 17.97 30.27 -21.08
C PRO A 245 19.16 29.48 -20.52
N GLN A 246 18.98 28.19 -20.19
CA GLN A 246 20.06 27.31 -19.73
C GLN A 246 21.15 27.07 -20.80
N TYR A 247 20.84 27.23 -22.10
CA TYR A 247 21.76 26.92 -23.22
C TYR A 247 23.13 27.59 -23.08
N ASN A 248 23.15 28.83 -22.58
CA ASN A 248 24.38 29.62 -22.40
C ASN A 248 25.24 29.15 -21.22
N TYR A 249 24.69 28.31 -20.34
CA TYR A 249 25.36 27.81 -19.13
C TYR A 249 25.75 26.34 -19.23
N VAL A 250 25.31 25.64 -20.29
CA VAL A 250 25.69 24.25 -20.61
C VAL A 250 27.15 24.22 -21.03
N ASP A 251 28.02 23.83 -20.09
CA ASP A 251 29.46 23.78 -20.28
C ASP A 251 30.08 22.64 -19.46
N LEU A 252 31.25 22.16 -19.88
CA LEU A 252 31.99 21.10 -19.20
C LEU A 252 32.32 21.52 -17.75
N ASN A 253 32.18 20.58 -16.81
CA ASN A 253 32.37 20.78 -15.37
C ASN A 253 31.36 21.73 -14.70
N ARG A 254 30.32 22.21 -15.40
CA ARG A 254 29.25 22.98 -14.76
C ARG A 254 28.58 22.18 -13.66
N GLU A 255 28.58 22.72 -12.45
CA GLU A 255 27.86 22.15 -11.31
C GLU A 255 26.41 22.65 -11.29
N MET A 256 25.48 21.76 -10.92
CA MET A 256 24.05 22.03 -10.91
C MET A 256 23.30 21.16 -9.90
N TYR A 257 22.06 21.54 -9.61
CA TYR A 257 21.13 20.78 -8.81
C TYR A 257 19.86 20.49 -9.62
N LEU A 258 19.49 19.20 -9.67
CA LEU A 258 18.30 18.72 -10.35
C LEU A 258 17.32 18.14 -9.31
N PRO A 259 16.07 18.64 -9.24
CA PRO A 259 15.10 18.20 -8.25
C PRO A 259 14.69 16.74 -8.46
N ASN A 260 14.64 15.98 -7.37
CA ASN A 260 14.37 14.55 -7.31
C ASN A 260 13.01 14.19 -6.72
N GLY A 261 12.28 15.16 -6.17
CA GLY A 261 11.00 14.96 -5.49
C GLY A 261 9.94 15.97 -5.91
N THR A 262 8.68 15.68 -5.56
CA THR A 262 7.56 16.61 -5.79
C THR A 262 7.62 17.86 -4.91
N ASP A 263 8.38 17.80 -3.82
CA ASP A 263 8.64 18.87 -2.87
C ASP A 263 9.82 19.78 -3.27
N GLU A 264 10.66 19.34 -4.21
CA GLU A 264 11.80 20.10 -4.75
C GLU A 264 11.35 20.80 -6.04
N THR A 265 11.36 22.14 -6.04
CA THR A 265 10.59 22.91 -7.04
C THR A 265 11.44 23.62 -8.09
N ALA A 266 12.77 23.72 -7.89
CA ALA A 266 13.67 24.46 -8.76
C ALA A 266 14.90 23.65 -9.23
N GLU A 267 15.21 23.72 -10.51
CA GLU A 267 16.52 23.43 -11.07
C GLU A 267 17.48 24.59 -10.76
N ILE A 268 18.68 24.31 -10.24
CA ILE A 268 19.65 25.35 -9.88
C ILE A 268 20.94 25.15 -10.67
N TRP A 269 21.37 26.17 -11.39
CA TRP A 269 22.65 26.21 -12.10
C TRP A 269 23.63 27.07 -11.32
N LEU A 270 24.83 26.56 -11.06
CA LEU A 270 25.83 27.32 -10.30
C LEU A 270 26.64 28.24 -11.22
N GLY A 271 26.71 29.52 -10.84
CA GLY A 271 27.63 30.48 -11.44
C GLY A 271 29.08 30.11 -11.19
N ASN A 272 29.99 30.63 -12.02
CA ASN A 272 31.44 30.36 -11.91
C ASN A 272 32.02 30.81 -10.55
N ASP A 273 31.41 31.82 -9.95
CA ASP A 273 31.77 32.39 -8.66
C ASP A 273 31.47 31.46 -7.47
N LEU A 274 30.55 30.51 -7.64
CA LEU A 274 30.16 29.49 -6.66
C LEU A 274 30.74 28.10 -6.96
N TYR A 275 31.53 27.95 -8.03
CA TYR A 275 32.17 26.68 -8.39
C TYR A 275 32.96 26.13 -7.20
N GLU A 276 32.66 24.89 -6.84
CA GLU A 276 33.23 24.16 -5.70
C GLU A 276 32.98 24.73 -4.29
N LYS A 277 32.23 25.82 -4.14
CA LYS A 277 32.01 26.52 -2.86
C LYS A 277 30.68 26.19 -2.17
N THR A 278 29.77 25.48 -2.84
CA THR A 278 28.44 25.13 -2.31
C THR A 278 28.35 23.63 -2.03
N GLU A 279 27.47 23.23 -1.10
CA GLU A 279 27.21 21.83 -0.78
C GLU A 279 25.79 21.39 -1.18
N PHE A 280 25.62 20.10 -1.49
CA PHE A 280 24.34 19.53 -1.93
C PHE A 280 23.15 19.77 -0.97
N PRO A 281 23.30 19.65 0.37
CA PRO A 281 22.22 19.97 1.28
C PRO A 281 21.76 21.44 1.17
N GLU A 282 22.66 22.37 0.91
CA GLU A 282 22.34 23.79 0.75
C GLU A 282 21.51 24.01 -0.52
N LEU A 283 21.89 23.37 -1.64
CA LEU A 283 21.19 23.44 -2.91
C LEU A 283 19.80 22.79 -2.84
N LYS A 284 19.67 21.66 -2.13
CA LYS A 284 18.38 21.01 -1.88
C LYS A 284 17.41 21.93 -1.14
N VAL A 285 17.89 22.60 -0.10
CA VAL A 285 17.08 23.55 0.66
C VAL A 285 16.67 24.75 -0.21
N LEU A 286 17.62 25.31 -0.97
CA LEU A 286 17.34 26.38 -1.93
C LEU A 286 16.29 25.97 -2.97
N SER A 287 16.35 24.75 -3.50
CA SER A 287 15.42 24.25 -4.53
C SER A 287 13.97 24.16 -4.05
N ARG A 288 13.76 23.85 -2.76
CA ARG A 288 12.43 23.82 -2.14
C ARG A 288 11.85 25.22 -1.93
N ARG A 289 12.69 26.23 -1.73
CA ARG A 289 12.28 27.57 -1.26
C ARG A 289 12.30 28.66 -2.34
N LEU A 290 13.08 28.51 -3.41
CA LEU A 290 13.23 29.53 -4.46
C LEU A 290 11.91 29.92 -5.15
N PHE A 291 10.91 29.03 -5.16
CA PHE A 291 9.57 29.29 -5.70
C PHE A 291 8.44 29.11 -4.68
N ALA A 292 8.73 28.92 -3.39
CA ALA A 292 7.70 28.73 -2.36
C ALA A 292 6.81 29.97 -2.15
N ASP A 293 7.31 31.17 -2.49
CA ASP A 293 6.59 32.44 -2.37
C ASP A 293 5.88 32.87 -3.68
N LYS A 294 6.02 32.12 -4.79
CA LYS A 294 5.29 32.41 -6.03
C LYS A 294 4.00 31.60 -6.06
N GLU A 295 2.94 32.21 -5.51
CA GLU A 295 1.56 31.81 -5.73
C GLU A 295 1.33 31.44 -7.20
N ASN A 296 0.97 30.18 -7.45
CA ASN A 296 -0.09 29.65 -8.33
C ASN A 296 -0.51 30.33 -9.66
N ASN A 297 0.16 31.37 -10.15
CA ASN A 297 -0.23 32.09 -11.35
C ASN A 297 0.90 32.06 -12.38
N ASP A 298 1.13 30.87 -12.93
CA ASP A 298 1.19 30.66 -14.38
C ASP A 298 1.67 29.24 -14.64
N GLY A 299 0.79 28.46 -15.28
CA GLY A 299 1.15 27.15 -15.79
C GLY A 299 2.41 27.24 -16.68
N ALA A 300 3.42 26.46 -16.31
CA ALA A 300 4.46 25.94 -17.20
C ALA A 300 5.62 26.85 -17.66
N ARG A 301 5.99 27.96 -16.99
CA ARG A 301 7.19 28.73 -17.40
C ARG A 301 8.29 28.84 -16.33
N ASN A 302 9.37 28.09 -16.58
CA ASN A 302 10.74 28.20 -16.06
C ASN A 302 10.96 27.99 -14.55
N ARG A 303 11.00 26.71 -14.14
CA ARG A 303 11.49 26.25 -12.83
C ARG A 303 13.03 26.15 -12.77
N TRP A 304 13.76 27.14 -13.28
CA TRP A 304 15.23 27.14 -13.22
C TRP A 304 15.76 28.47 -12.69
N VAL A 305 16.90 28.45 -11.98
CA VAL A 305 17.58 29.62 -11.42
C VAL A 305 19.09 29.51 -11.64
N LEU A 306 19.73 30.57 -12.13
CA LEU A 306 21.18 30.74 -12.01
C LEU A 306 21.51 31.30 -10.63
N LEU A 307 22.24 30.52 -9.83
CA LEU A 307 22.69 30.91 -8.51
C LEU A 307 24.09 31.50 -8.61
N THR A 308 24.19 32.81 -8.39
CA THR A 308 25.44 33.55 -8.21
C THR A 308 25.68 33.79 -6.72
N ALA A 309 26.90 34.20 -6.34
CA ALA A 309 27.28 34.52 -4.98
C ALA A 309 26.36 35.60 -4.36
N ASP A 310 25.94 36.59 -5.15
CA ASP A 310 25.01 37.64 -4.68
C ASP A 310 23.62 37.08 -4.36
N VAL A 311 23.09 36.20 -5.21
CA VAL A 311 21.78 35.55 -4.98
C VAL A 311 21.86 34.60 -3.79
N PHE A 312 22.97 33.87 -3.66
CA PHE A 312 23.26 32.97 -2.55
C PHE A 312 23.36 33.73 -1.22
N ASN A 313 24.16 34.79 -1.15
CA ASN A 313 24.35 35.60 0.04
C ASN A 313 23.05 36.25 0.53
N ARG A 314 22.18 36.71 -0.38
CA ARG A 314 20.84 37.24 -0.03
C ARG A 314 19.91 36.18 0.58
N LYS A 315 20.09 34.90 0.25
CA LYS A 315 19.26 33.78 0.72
C LYS A 315 19.88 33.02 1.92
N GLN A 316 21.15 33.27 2.22
CA GLN A 316 21.92 32.62 3.29
C GLN A 316 21.33 32.83 4.70
N THR A 317 20.65 33.97 4.94
CA THR A 317 20.00 34.28 6.23
C THR A 317 18.83 33.35 6.55
N LEU A 318 18.07 32.90 5.54
CA LEU A 318 16.97 31.93 5.68
C LEU A 318 17.49 30.48 5.77
N LEU A 319 18.56 30.17 5.04
CA LEU A 319 19.23 28.86 5.02
C LEU A 319 19.81 28.46 6.39
N ARG A 320 20.32 29.42 7.17
CA ARG A 320 20.87 29.14 8.52
C ARG A 320 19.87 28.49 9.47
N ILE A 321 18.60 28.90 9.43
CA ILE A 321 17.53 28.35 10.29
C ILE A 321 17.23 26.90 9.92
N GLU A 322 17.25 26.58 8.62
CA GLU A 322 16.97 25.23 8.13
C GLU A 322 18.19 24.29 8.25
N VAL A 323 19.42 24.80 8.12
CA VAL A 323 20.64 24.03 8.48
C VAL A 323 20.64 23.67 9.96
N MET A 324 20.17 24.56 10.85
CA MET A 324 19.95 24.22 12.25
C MET A 324 18.85 23.16 12.42
N SER A 325 17.78 23.21 11.63
CA SER A 325 16.73 22.19 11.64
C SER A 325 17.22 20.83 11.11
N ALA A 326 18.08 20.80 10.09
CA ALA A 326 18.68 19.58 9.55
C ALA A 326 19.71 18.99 10.51
N LYS A 327 20.51 19.83 11.19
CA LYS A 327 21.38 19.41 12.30
C LYS A 327 20.56 18.80 13.44
N ARG A 328 19.45 19.43 13.80
CA ARG A 328 18.51 18.90 14.79
C ARG A 328 17.94 17.54 14.36
N GLN A 329 17.52 17.36 13.11
CA GLN A 329 17.04 16.07 12.59
C GLN A 329 18.13 14.99 12.64
N HIS A 330 19.37 15.32 12.26
CA HIS A 330 20.50 14.41 12.36
C HIS A 330 20.82 14.04 13.82
N GLU A 331 20.76 15.00 14.75
CA GLU A 331 20.92 14.76 16.18
C GLU A 331 19.78 13.90 16.75
N GLU A 332 18.54 14.11 16.29
CA GLU A 332 17.37 13.29 16.62
C GLU A 332 17.54 11.85 16.09
N GLU A 333 18.06 11.67 14.88
CA GLU A 333 18.38 10.36 14.30
C GLU A 333 19.50 9.63 15.04
N GLU A 334 20.61 10.32 15.37
CA GLU A 334 21.71 9.75 16.15
C GLU A 334 21.25 9.38 17.57
N THR A 335 20.41 10.21 18.18
CA THR A 335 19.78 9.92 19.46
C THR A 335 18.86 8.70 19.36
N ARG A 336 18.09 8.58 18.28
CA ARG A 336 17.23 7.42 18.02
C ARG A 336 18.03 6.14 17.82
N LYS A 337 19.16 6.18 17.11
CA LYS A 337 20.07 5.03 16.96
C LYS A 337 20.67 4.62 18.31
N LYS A 338 21.12 5.58 19.13
CA LYS A 338 21.63 5.31 20.49
C LYS A 338 20.56 4.70 21.38
N LEU A 339 19.33 5.20 21.31
CA LEU A 339 18.18 4.65 22.04
C LEU A 339 17.86 3.22 21.59
N ALA A 340 17.80 2.97 20.28
CA ALA A 340 17.54 1.63 19.73
C ALA A 340 18.61 0.63 20.18
N LYS A 341 19.89 1.01 20.12
CA LYS A 341 21.00 0.18 20.62
C LYS A 341 20.87 -0.12 22.11
N SER A 342 20.55 0.90 22.92
CA SER A 342 20.31 0.72 24.37
C SER A 342 19.15 -0.25 24.65
N VAL A 343 18.05 -0.14 23.90
CA VAL A 343 16.86 -0.99 24.02
C VAL A 343 17.17 -2.44 23.61
N ASP A 344 17.93 -2.65 22.53
CA ASP A 344 18.44 -3.97 22.12
C ASP A 344 19.33 -4.61 23.19
N ASP A 345 20.26 -3.82 23.74
CA ASP A 345 21.20 -4.30 24.76
C ASP A 345 20.46 -4.67 26.06
N GLN A 346 19.42 -3.92 26.45
CA GLN A 346 18.54 -4.26 27.57
C GLN A 346 17.80 -5.57 27.34
N PHE A 347 17.23 -5.76 26.14
CA PHE A 347 16.55 -7.01 25.80
C PHE A 347 17.51 -8.21 25.84
N LYS A 348 18.72 -8.07 25.28
CA LYS A 348 19.77 -9.10 25.31
C LYS A 348 20.22 -9.45 26.73
N LYS A 349 20.21 -8.47 27.65
CA LYS A 349 20.49 -8.67 29.09
C LYS A 349 19.35 -9.40 29.82
N GLY A 350 18.18 -9.52 29.21
CA GLY A 350 17.11 -10.43 29.64
C GLY A 350 15.72 -9.81 29.75
N LYS A 351 15.61 -8.48 29.85
CA LYS A 351 14.33 -7.78 30.02
C LYS A 351 14.41 -6.36 29.46
N VAL A 352 13.37 -5.95 28.73
CA VAL A 352 13.15 -4.55 28.35
C VAL A 352 11.69 -4.17 28.52
N VAL A 353 11.42 -2.93 28.93
CA VAL A 353 10.06 -2.42 29.11
C VAL A 353 9.85 -1.25 28.14
N ARG A 354 8.78 -1.32 27.34
CA ARG A 354 8.42 -0.29 26.36
C ARG A 354 6.92 -0.04 26.46
N GLN A 355 6.55 1.20 26.76
CA GLN A 355 5.14 1.63 26.86
C GLN A 355 4.25 0.69 27.70
N GLY A 356 4.75 0.27 28.87
CA GLY A 356 4.01 -0.63 29.77
C GLY A 356 3.99 -2.10 29.34
N ILE A 357 4.66 -2.46 28.24
CA ILE A 357 4.84 -3.85 27.81
C ILE A 357 6.26 -4.30 28.20
N THR A 358 6.32 -5.37 28.98
CA THR A 358 7.56 -6.05 29.36
C THR A 358 7.86 -7.16 28.36
N PHE A 359 9.05 -7.15 27.78
CA PHE A 359 9.54 -8.22 26.90
C PHE A 359 10.71 -8.94 27.57
N THR A 360 10.68 -10.27 27.54
CA THR A 360 11.80 -11.14 27.94
C THR A 360 12.07 -12.17 26.84
N LYS A 361 13.06 -13.04 27.05
CA LYS A 361 13.36 -14.14 26.11
C LYS A 361 12.19 -15.10 25.89
N ASN A 362 11.36 -15.33 26.91
CA ASN A 362 10.32 -16.37 26.88
C ASN A 362 8.93 -15.82 27.25
N SER A 363 8.78 -14.51 27.42
CA SER A 363 7.51 -13.90 27.79
C SER A 363 7.33 -12.48 27.28
N ILE A 364 6.06 -12.11 27.10
CA ILE A 364 5.61 -10.72 26.93
C ILE A 364 4.48 -10.48 27.93
N GLU A 365 4.52 -9.35 28.62
CA GLU A 365 3.55 -9.03 29.67
C GLU A 365 3.09 -7.58 29.57
N CYS A 366 1.78 -7.37 29.70
CA CYS A 366 1.18 -6.04 29.76
C CYS A 366 -0.07 -6.12 30.66
N GLU A 367 -0.21 -5.19 31.61
CA GLU A 367 -1.39 -5.08 32.48
C GLU A 367 -1.81 -6.40 33.16
N GLY A 368 -0.84 -7.20 33.60
CA GLY A 368 -1.06 -8.50 34.27
C GLY A 368 -1.46 -9.65 33.33
N ILE A 369 -1.52 -9.42 32.02
CA ILE A 369 -1.69 -10.47 31.00
C ILE A 369 -0.30 -10.93 30.56
N LEU A 370 0.08 -12.12 31.00
CA LEU A 370 1.36 -12.73 30.71
C LEU A 370 1.24 -13.76 29.58
N VAL A 371 1.98 -13.56 28.48
CA VAL A 371 2.12 -14.52 27.40
C VAL A 371 3.47 -15.22 27.54
N LYS A 372 3.52 -16.55 27.61
CA LYS A 372 4.77 -17.33 27.68
C LYS A 372 4.87 -18.33 26.54
N ASN A 373 6.06 -18.38 25.95
CA ASN A 373 6.49 -19.35 24.95
C ASN A 373 8.01 -19.19 24.70
N ASP A 374 8.71 -20.28 24.37
CA ASP A 374 10.15 -20.32 24.13
C ASP A 374 10.60 -19.61 22.83
N LYS A 375 9.70 -19.46 21.85
CA LYS A 375 9.97 -18.78 20.57
C LYS A 375 9.78 -17.27 20.64
N LEU A 376 9.25 -16.72 21.74
CA LEU A 376 8.96 -15.28 21.86
C LEU A 376 10.19 -14.40 21.68
N GLY A 377 11.33 -14.77 22.26
CA GLY A 377 12.54 -13.96 22.16
C GLY A 377 13.07 -13.88 20.73
N GLY A 378 12.97 -15.00 19.99
CA GLY A 378 13.27 -15.03 18.56
C GLY A 378 12.30 -14.16 17.75
N PHE A 379 11.00 -14.22 18.06
CA PHE A 379 9.97 -13.39 17.44
C PHE A 379 10.20 -11.88 17.67
N VAL A 380 10.44 -11.48 18.92
CA VAL A 380 10.66 -10.08 19.30
C VAL A 380 11.88 -9.51 18.58
N MET A 381 13.00 -10.24 18.58
CA MET A 381 14.23 -9.80 17.93
C MET A 381 14.10 -9.77 16.40
N ARG A 382 13.57 -10.84 15.80
CA ARG A 382 13.46 -10.96 14.34
C ARG A 382 12.56 -9.89 13.73
N ASN A 383 11.50 -9.51 14.44
CA ASN A 383 10.53 -8.51 13.98
C ASN A 383 10.74 -7.12 14.62
N GLN A 384 11.82 -6.95 15.40
CA GLN A 384 12.17 -5.70 16.10
C GLN A 384 11.01 -5.09 16.89
N ILE A 385 10.19 -5.93 17.54
CA ILE A 385 8.94 -5.51 18.19
C ILE A 385 9.21 -4.51 19.33
N HIS A 386 10.25 -4.74 20.11
CA HIS A 386 10.68 -3.88 21.22
C HIS A 386 11.23 -2.53 20.76
N LEU A 387 11.55 -2.35 19.48
CA LEU A 387 11.98 -1.07 18.89
C LEU A 387 10.82 -0.26 18.29
N GLN A 388 9.61 -0.81 18.24
CA GLN A 388 8.45 -0.10 17.73
C GLN A 388 8.19 1.17 18.56
N MET A 389 7.78 2.24 17.87
CA MET A 389 7.47 3.51 18.54
C MET A 389 6.20 3.39 19.36
N GLU A 390 5.19 2.68 18.86
CA GLU A 390 3.88 2.48 19.48
C GLU A 390 3.53 0.98 19.44
N PRO A 391 4.17 0.14 20.29
CA PRO A 391 3.85 -1.28 20.37
C PRO A 391 2.43 -1.48 20.91
N GLU A 392 1.56 -2.12 20.13
CA GLU A 392 0.20 -2.48 20.55
C GLU A 392 0.17 -3.94 21.03
N PHE A 393 -0.09 -4.16 22.33
CA PHE A 393 0.01 -5.50 22.93
C PHE A 393 -0.88 -6.56 22.26
N SER A 394 -2.15 -6.23 22.00
CA SER A 394 -3.10 -7.10 21.29
C SER A 394 -2.56 -7.57 19.92
N LYS A 395 -2.04 -6.63 19.14
CA LYS A 395 -1.46 -6.90 17.82
C LYS A 395 -0.21 -7.76 17.92
N ILE A 396 0.68 -7.46 18.86
CA ILE A 396 1.90 -8.24 19.13
C ILE A 396 1.55 -9.70 19.44
N VAL A 397 0.51 -9.93 20.26
CA VAL A 397 0.07 -11.31 20.59
C VAL A 397 -0.48 -12.02 19.36
N LYS A 398 -1.30 -11.35 18.53
CA LYS A 398 -1.79 -11.93 17.26
C LYS A 398 -0.65 -12.28 16.31
N ASP A 399 0.29 -11.36 16.12
CA ASP A 399 1.45 -11.55 15.26
C ASP A 399 2.35 -12.68 15.77
N PHE A 400 2.49 -12.81 17.09
CA PHE A 400 3.18 -13.93 17.71
C PHE A 400 2.48 -15.28 17.45
N ILE A 401 1.15 -15.34 17.54
CA ILE A 401 0.38 -16.57 17.23
C ILE A 401 0.61 -16.97 15.77
N ILE A 402 0.56 -16.00 14.84
CA ILE A 402 0.85 -16.21 13.42
C ILE A 402 2.27 -16.77 13.23
N TYR A 403 3.25 -16.19 13.91
CA TYR A 403 4.65 -16.62 13.88
C TYR A 403 4.82 -18.05 14.44
N ALA A 404 4.28 -18.32 15.63
CA ALA A 404 4.39 -19.62 16.30
C ALA A 404 3.78 -20.74 15.46
N LEU A 405 2.68 -20.45 14.75
CA LEU A 405 1.95 -21.40 13.91
C LEU A 405 2.39 -21.38 12.45
N ASN A 406 3.48 -20.68 12.11
CA ASN A 406 4.01 -20.58 10.75
C ASN A 406 2.90 -20.29 9.71
N ILE A 407 2.03 -19.33 10.02
CA ILE A 407 0.93 -18.94 9.15
C ILE A 407 1.47 -17.91 8.15
N GLN A 408 1.44 -18.27 6.87
CA GLN A 408 1.97 -17.42 5.81
C GLN A 408 0.84 -16.75 5.05
N ALA A 409 1.02 -15.45 4.78
CA ALA A 409 0.18 -14.72 3.84
C ALA A 409 0.55 -15.14 2.41
N VAL A 410 -0.36 -15.85 1.75
CA VAL A 410 -0.25 -16.23 0.34
C VAL A 410 -1.18 -15.34 -0.46
N TRP A 411 -0.60 -14.51 -1.31
CA TRP A 411 -1.35 -13.66 -2.21
C TRP A 411 -1.84 -14.49 -3.39
N SER A 412 -3.13 -14.41 -3.66
CA SER A 412 -3.71 -14.99 -4.87
C SER A 412 -3.44 -14.07 -6.04
N ASN A 413 -2.92 -14.59 -7.15
CA ASN A 413 -2.80 -13.82 -8.40
C ASN A 413 -4.17 -13.44 -9.00
N TYR A 414 -5.28 -14.02 -8.48
CA TYR A 414 -6.63 -13.86 -9.03
C TYR A 414 -7.58 -13.14 -8.06
N SER A 415 -7.29 -13.04 -6.77
CA SER A 415 -8.07 -12.29 -5.76
C SER A 415 -7.22 -11.19 -5.12
N SER A 416 -7.81 -10.04 -4.77
CA SER A 416 -7.15 -9.03 -3.90
C SER A 416 -7.05 -9.50 -2.45
N ASP A 417 -7.46 -10.75 -2.20
CA ASP A 417 -7.55 -11.34 -0.88
C ASP A 417 -6.24 -12.06 -0.55
N VAL A 418 -5.71 -11.76 0.63
CA VAL A 418 -4.63 -12.52 1.25
C VAL A 418 -5.21 -13.82 1.78
N ASN A 419 -4.78 -14.96 1.22
CA ASN A 419 -5.09 -16.25 1.81
C ASN A 419 -4.05 -16.58 2.86
N TYR A 420 -4.46 -16.83 4.10
CA TYR A 420 -3.55 -17.26 5.15
C TYR A 420 -3.44 -18.79 5.13
N VAL A 421 -2.24 -19.30 4.85
CA VAL A 421 -1.96 -20.73 4.83
C VAL A 421 -1.19 -21.11 6.09
N CYS A 422 -1.82 -21.93 6.93
CA CYS A 422 -1.18 -22.48 8.12
C CYS A 422 -0.30 -23.68 7.75
N ASN A 423 1.03 -23.51 7.84
CA ASN A 423 2.04 -24.52 7.59
C ASN A 423 2.59 -25.13 8.90
N PHE A 424 1.83 -25.05 9.99
CA PHE A 424 2.22 -25.60 11.28
C PHE A 424 2.33 -27.13 11.23
N THR A 425 3.50 -27.63 11.61
CA THR A 425 3.76 -29.05 11.83
C THR A 425 4.37 -29.22 13.21
N GLY A 426 3.93 -30.25 13.94
CA GLY A 426 4.41 -30.54 15.29
C GLY A 426 3.46 -30.10 16.40
N ASP A 427 4.07 -29.74 17.53
CA ASP A 427 3.44 -29.49 18.83
C ASP A 427 3.95 -28.18 19.42
N GLU A 428 3.07 -27.36 19.97
CA GLU A 428 3.40 -26.05 20.54
C GLU A 428 2.62 -25.81 21.83
N LYS A 429 3.28 -25.18 22.81
CA LYS A 429 2.65 -24.80 24.08
C LYS A 429 2.73 -23.30 24.27
N ILE A 430 1.57 -22.65 24.33
CA ILE A 430 1.47 -21.22 24.55
C ILE A 430 0.67 -20.99 25.81
N GLN A 431 1.21 -20.21 26.74
CA GLN A 431 0.42 -19.69 27.85
C GLN A 431 -0.01 -18.26 27.51
N ILE A 432 -1.30 -17.96 27.61
CA ILE A 432 -1.85 -16.61 27.42
C ILE A 432 -2.70 -16.27 28.65
N GLY A 433 -2.21 -15.37 29.48
CA GLY A 433 -2.82 -15.04 30.77
C GLY A 433 -2.93 -16.27 31.67
N LYS A 434 -4.18 -16.61 32.04
CA LYS A 434 -4.53 -17.77 32.88
C LYS A 434 -4.89 -19.02 32.08
N VAL A 435 -4.75 -18.98 30.76
CA VAL A 435 -5.07 -20.08 29.86
C VAL A 435 -3.78 -20.71 29.32
N SER A 436 -3.67 -22.02 29.44
CA SER A 436 -2.65 -22.84 28.80
C SER A 436 -3.22 -23.49 27.54
N LEU A 437 -2.50 -23.31 26.45
CA LEU A 437 -2.85 -23.82 25.13
C LEU A 437 -1.84 -24.87 24.72
N HIS A 438 -2.34 -26.03 24.34
CA HIS A 438 -1.60 -27.10 23.71
C HIS A 438 -2.08 -27.20 22.25
N ILE A 439 -1.20 -26.87 21.30
CA ILE A 439 -1.53 -26.76 19.89
C ILE A 439 -0.75 -27.83 19.13
N GLU A 440 -1.46 -28.67 18.39
CA GLU A 440 -0.87 -29.82 17.72
C GLU A 440 -1.42 -29.97 16.30
N SER A 441 -0.56 -30.44 15.39
CA SER A 441 -0.92 -30.78 14.02
C SER A 441 -1.12 -32.29 13.88
N ARG A 442 -2.37 -32.74 13.73
CA ARG A 442 -2.73 -34.16 13.51
C ARG A 442 -3.36 -34.31 12.12
N LYS A 443 -2.71 -35.05 11.20
CA LYS A 443 -3.22 -35.33 9.83
C LYS A 443 -3.68 -34.05 9.10
N HIS A 444 -2.83 -33.02 9.08
CA HIS A 444 -3.10 -31.68 8.49
C HIS A 444 -4.23 -30.85 9.12
N ASN A 445 -4.77 -31.30 10.25
CA ASN A 445 -5.72 -30.54 11.07
C ASN A 445 -5.01 -30.00 12.30
N ILE A 446 -5.40 -28.79 12.71
CA ILE A 446 -4.87 -28.16 13.91
C ILE A 446 -5.86 -28.38 15.06
N PHE A 447 -5.34 -28.86 16.17
CA PHE A 447 -6.07 -29.01 17.42
C PHE A 447 -5.50 -28.04 18.44
N VAL A 448 -6.38 -27.45 19.23
CA VAL A 448 -6.05 -26.64 20.40
C VAL A 448 -6.72 -27.33 21.58
N ASN A 449 -5.99 -27.72 22.62
CA ASN A 449 -6.48 -28.48 23.77
C ASN A 449 -7.40 -29.65 23.36
N ASP A 450 -6.92 -30.52 22.46
CA ASP A 450 -7.66 -31.66 21.88
C ASP A 450 -8.94 -31.31 21.09
N ARG A 451 -9.19 -30.04 20.80
CA ARG A 451 -10.32 -29.57 19.97
C ARG A 451 -9.84 -29.13 18.60
N ARG A 452 -10.38 -29.74 17.55
CA ARG A 452 -10.09 -29.33 16.17
C ARG A 452 -10.64 -27.93 15.91
N ILE A 453 -9.80 -27.02 15.42
CA ILE A 453 -10.20 -25.66 15.06
C ILE A 453 -10.02 -25.45 13.55
N ALA A 454 -10.94 -24.69 12.95
CA ALA A 454 -10.85 -24.34 11.53
C ALA A 454 -9.61 -23.46 11.30
N LYS A 455 -8.86 -23.72 10.24
CA LYS A 455 -7.60 -23.00 9.94
C LYS A 455 -7.79 -21.47 9.86
N ASN A 456 -8.92 -21.03 9.31
CA ASN A 456 -9.24 -19.60 9.14
C ASN A 456 -9.56 -18.89 10.47
N ASP A 457 -10.01 -19.64 11.48
CA ASP A 457 -10.39 -19.08 12.78
C ASP A 457 -9.28 -19.21 13.83
N LEU A 458 -8.20 -19.94 13.49
CA LEU A 458 -7.20 -20.42 14.44
C LEU A 458 -6.56 -19.29 15.24
N VAL A 459 -6.16 -18.20 14.57
CA VAL A 459 -5.53 -17.04 15.22
C VAL A 459 -6.51 -16.36 16.17
N ASP A 460 -7.74 -16.10 15.73
CA ASP A 460 -8.73 -15.40 16.54
C ASP A 460 -9.22 -16.26 17.73
N VAL A 461 -9.42 -17.56 17.53
CA VAL A 461 -9.75 -18.50 18.62
C VAL A 461 -8.65 -18.51 19.67
N ILE A 462 -7.38 -18.62 19.28
CA ILE A 462 -6.26 -18.60 20.23
C ILE A 462 -6.16 -17.23 20.91
N PHE A 463 -6.30 -16.14 20.14
CA PHE A 463 -6.24 -14.78 20.67
C PHE A 463 -7.28 -14.51 21.76
N THR A 464 -8.49 -15.09 21.63
CA THR A 464 -9.52 -14.92 22.68
C THR A 464 -9.13 -15.47 24.04
N ALA A 465 -8.10 -16.33 24.14
CA ALA A 465 -7.55 -16.76 25.43
C ALA A 465 -7.14 -15.58 26.32
N MET A 466 -6.73 -14.44 25.73
CA MET A 466 -6.41 -13.20 26.45
C MET A 466 -7.58 -12.66 27.29
N PHE A 467 -8.82 -12.93 26.87
CA PHE A 467 -10.02 -12.37 27.50
C PHE A 467 -10.69 -13.34 28.49
N HIS A 468 -10.19 -14.57 28.62
CA HIS A 468 -10.76 -15.57 29.50
C HIS A 468 -10.10 -15.55 30.88
N ARG A 469 -10.93 -15.65 31.93
CA ARG A 469 -10.48 -15.54 33.32
C ARG A 469 -9.83 -16.81 33.86
N ASN A 470 -10.13 -17.95 33.25
CA ASN A 470 -9.64 -19.27 33.66
C ASN A 470 -9.72 -20.26 32.48
N GLN A 471 -9.04 -21.40 32.63
CA GLN A 471 -8.98 -22.47 31.64
C GLN A 471 -10.35 -23.06 31.29
N LYS A 472 -11.22 -23.24 32.29
CA LYS A 472 -12.52 -23.91 32.13
C LYS A 472 -13.45 -23.14 31.20
N ASP A 473 -13.52 -21.81 31.35
CA ASP A 473 -14.34 -20.94 30.50
C ASP A 473 -13.83 -20.96 29.06
N PHE A 474 -12.50 -20.93 28.88
CA PHE A 474 -11.88 -21.03 27.56
C PHE A 474 -12.16 -22.39 26.90
N ASP A 475 -12.04 -23.50 27.63
CA ASP A 475 -12.30 -24.83 27.07
C ASP A 475 -13.77 -25.01 26.67
N GLN A 476 -14.72 -24.35 27.37
CA GLN A 476 -16.13 -24.30 26.95
C GLN A 476 -16.32 -23.54 25.64
N TYR A 477 -15.70 -22.36 25.52
CA TYR A 477 -15.68 -21.59 24.28
C TYR A 477 -15.03 -22.39 23.13
N LEU A 478 -13.95 -23.10 23.41
CA LEU A 478 -13.23 -23.92 22.45
C LEU A 478 -14.05 -25.12 21.99
N ALA A 479 -14.77 -25.78 22.91
CA ALA A 479 -15.69 -26.86 22.58
C ALA A 479 -16.81 -26.37 21.64
N TYR A 480 -17.32 -25.15 21.84
CA TYR A 480 -18.29 -24.53 20.92
C TYR A 480 -17.65 -24.19 19.56
N SER A 481 -16.49 -23.54 19.57
CA SER A 481 -15.76 -23.12 18.35
C SER A 481 -15.26 -24.29 17.50
N SER A 482 -15.05 -25.47 18.10
CA SER A 482 -14.73 -26.70 17.38
C SER A 482 -15.90 -27.26 16.55
N ARG A 483 -17.14 -26.88 16.89
CA ARG A 483 -18.38 -27.34 16.23
C ARG A 483 -18.99 -26.29 15.31
N VAL A 484 -18.68 -25.02 15.56
CA VAL A 484 -19.24 -23.84 14.90
C VAL A 484 -18.11 -22.87 14.63
N ASN A 485 -17.76 -22.64 13.36
CA ASN A 485 -16.73 -21.67 12.99
C ASN A 485 -17.15 -20.24 13.38
N LEU A 486 -16.20 -19.31 13.57
CA LEU A 486 -16.49 -17.97 14.11
C LEU A 486 -17.44 -17.17 13.21
N ALA A 487 -17.32 -17.31 11.88
CA ALA A 487 -18.23 -16.68 10.93
C ALA A 487 -19.70 -17.12 11.15
N LEU A 488 -19.93 -18.43 11.36
CA LEU A 488 -21.24 -18.98 11.67
C LEU A 488 -21.72 -18.59 13.05
N GLN A 489 -20.85 -18.53 14.05
CA GLN A 489 -21.23 -18.03 15.38
C GLN A 489 -21.74 -16.59 15.32
N LYS A 490 -21.02 -15.73 14.59
CA LYS A 490 -21.41 -14.34 14.37
C LYS A 490 -22.75 -14.25 13.64
N ALA A 491 -22.90 -14.94 12.51
CA ALA A 491 -24.15 -14.92 11.74
C ALA A 491 -25.35 -15.47 12.53
N LEU A 492 -25.16 -16.49 13.37
CA LEU A 492 -26.21 -17.00 14.27
C LEU A 492 -26.57 -15.98 15.37
N SER A 493 -25.57 -15.30 15.93
CA SER A 493 -25.78 -14.21 16.91
C SER A 493 -26.52 -13.02 16.29
N ASP A 494 -26.18 -12.68 15.04
CA ASP A 494 -26.80 -11.60 14.28
C ASP A 494 -28.17 -12.01 13.70
N GLY A 495 -28.55 -13.28 13.85
CA GLY A 495 -29.82 -13.85 13.38
C GLY A 495 -29.88 -14.16 11.88
N GLY A 496 -28.78 -13.99 11.15
CA GLY A 496 -28.70 -14.16 9.70
C GLY A 496 -27.49 -13.47 9.06
N ILE A 497 -27.52 -13.35 7.74
CA ILE A 497 -26.64 -12.46 6.97
C ILE A 497 -27.46 -11.34 6.34
N SER A 498 -26.88 -10.15 6.21
CA SER A 498 -27.49 -9.02 5.49
C SER A 498 -26.47 -8.44 4.50
N PHE A 499 -26.91 -8.07 3.30
CA PHE A 499 -26.03 -7.61 2.23
C PHE A 499 -26.74 -6.69 1.25
N GLU A 500 -25.97 -5.78 0.63
CA GLU A 500 -26.48 -4.88 -0.40
C GLU A 500 -26.45 -5.58 -1.78
N LEU A 501 -27.62 -5.80 -2.36
CA LEU A 501 -27.80 -6.15 -3.75
C LEU A 501 -27.75 -4.88 -4.60
N LYS A 502 -26.65 -4.70 -5.30
CA LYS A 502 -26.53 -3.70 -6.39
C LYS A 502 -27.12 -4.28 -7.66
N ILE A 503 -27.98 -3.50 -8.31
CA ILE A 503 -28.55 -3.89 -9.61
C ILE A 503 -27.91 -3.01 -10.67
N ASP A 504 -26.83 -3.52 -11.27
CA ASP A 504 -26.19 -2.84 -12.40
C ASP A 504 -27.04 -3.01 -13.67
N LYS A 505 -27.17 -1.93 -14.44
CA LYS A 505 -27.73 -1.98 -15.79
C LYS A 505 -26.81 -2.83 -16.68
N THR A 506 -27.34 -3.92 -17.20
CA THR A 506 -26.65 -4.84 -18.11
C THR A 506 -27.48 -5.00 -19.38
N ASN A 507 -26.88 -5.46 -20.49
CA ASN A 507 -27.58 -5.58 -21.79
C ASN A 507 -28.78 -6.56 -21.72
N ASP A 508 -28.80 -7.44 -20.74
CA ASP A 508 -29.82 -8.46 -20.43
C ASP A 508 -30.80 -8.03 -19.31
N ASN A 509 -30.60 -6.87 -18.67
CA ASN A 509 -31.51 -6.33 -17.65
C ASN A 509 -31.77 -4.83 -17.91
N SER A 510 -32.81 -4.54 -18.71
CA SER A 510 -33.19 -3.20 -19.14
C SER A 510 -34.12 -2.46 -18.16
N LEU A 511 -34.32 -2.97 -16.94
CA LEU A 511 -35.20 -2.32 -15.97
C LEU A 511 -34.62 -0.94 -15.57
N PRO A 512 -35.35 0.17 -15.78
CA PRO A 512 -34.99 1.45 -15.20
C PRO A 512 -35.42 1.42 -13.74
N ILE A 513 -34.51 1.14 -12.82
CA ILE A 513 -34.84 1.10 -11.39
C ILE A 513 -34.26 2.36 -10.75
N ASN A 514 -35.13 3.21 -10.20
CA ASN A 514 -34.78 4.38 -9.40
C ASN A 514 -34.11 4.03 -8.05
N GLU A 515 -33.90 2.73 -7.78
CA GLU A 515 -33.31 2.18 -6.56
C GLU A 515 -32.12 1.30 -6.96
N GLU A 516 -30.95 1.93 -7.13
CA GLU A 516 -29.71 1.24 -7.52
C GLU A 516 -29.21 0.23 -6.47
N ARG A 517 -29.85 0.16 -5.29
CA ARG A 517 -29.38 -0.56 -4.10
C ARG A 517 -30.56 -1.11 -3.30
N MET A 518 -30.65 -2.44 -3.17
CA MET A 518 -31.58 -3.12 -2.27
C MET A 518 -30.79 -3.83 -1.17
N VAL A 519 -31.21 -3.76 0.10
CA VAL A 519 -30.57 -4.57 1.16
C VAL A 519 -31.38 -5.85 1.36
N LEU A 520 -30.72 -6.99 1.22
CA LEU A 520 -31.31 -8.32 1.41
C LEU A 520 -30.80 -8.94 2.70
N SER A 521 -31.68 -9.62 3.44
CA SER A 521 -31.34 -10.35 4.66
C SER A 521 -31.82 -11.80 4.56
N LEU A 522 -30.95 -12.74 4.92
CA LEU A 522 -31.27 -14.17 4.97
C LEU A 522 -31.12 -14.67 6.41
N PRO A 523 -32.22 -15.06 7.08
CA PRO A 523 -32.13 -15.57 8.45
C PRO A 523 -31.36 -16.89 8.47
N LEU A 524 -30.65 -17.13 9.57
CA LEU A 524 -29.84 -18.33 9.74
C LEU A 524 -30.13 -18.95 11.10
N PHE A 525 -30.48 -20.23 11.10
CA PHE A 525 -30.61 -21.01 12.33
C PHE A 525 -30.06 -22.42 12.12
N ARG A 526 -29.82 -23.11 13.24
CA ARG A 526 -29.21 -24.44 13.25
C ARG A 526 -30.09 -25.43 13.98
N GLU A 527 -30.43 -26.54 13.33
CA GLU A 527 -31.18 -27.65 13.92
C GLU A 527 -30.45 -28.97 13.63
N LYS A 528 -30.26 -29.82 14.66
CA LYS A 528 -29.62 -31.15 14.52
C LYS A 528 -28.29 -31.12 13.73
N ASN A 529 -27.43 -30.14 14.00
CA ASN A 529 -26.15 -29.90 13.32
C ASN A 529 -26.21 -29.52 11.83
N LYS A 530 -27.39 -29.19 11.31
CA LYS A 530 -27.56 -28.66 9.95
C LYS A 530 -27.97 -27.19 10.02
N ASN A 531 -27.51 -26.41 9.04
CA ASN A 531 -27.82 -25.00 8.93
C ASN A 531 -29.01 -24.82 8.00
N PHE A 532 -29.92 -23.93 8.37
CA PHE A 532 -31.14 -23.65 7.63
C PHE A 532 -31.35 -22.14 7.50
N THR A 533 -32.00 -21.77 6.41
CA THR A 533 -32.55 -20.43 6.21
C THR A 533 -34.05 -20.55 5.99
N THR A 534 -34.82 -19.59 6.51
CA THR A 534 -36.27 -19.55 6.31
C THR A 534 -36.57 -18.59 5.17
N ILE A 535 -37.23 -19.09 4.13
CA ILE A 535 -37.73 -18.29 3.01
C ILE A 535 -39.24 -18.49 2.97
N ASN A 536 -40.01 -17.41 3.16
CA ASN A 536 -41.48 -17.43 3.15
C ASN A 536 -42.11 -18.47 4.08
N GLY A 537 -41.54 -18.64 5.27
CA GLY A 537 -42.01 -19.61 6.28
C GLY A 537 -41.60 -21.06 6.01
N VAL A 538 -40.90 -21.33 4.91
CA VAL A 538 -40.35 -22.66 4.60
C VAL A 538 -38.87 -22.70 4.94
N ASN A 539 -38.44 -23.76 5.61
CA ASN A 539 -37.07 -23.95 6.04
C ASN A 539 -36.28 -24.71 4.98
N TYR A 540 -35.29 -24.05 4.37
CA TYR A 540 -34.40 -24.65 3.40
C TYR A 540 -33.05 -24.97 4.03
N GLN A 541 -32.51 -26.15 3.70
CA GLN A 541 -31.19 -26.55 4.17
C GLN A 541 -30.10 -25.81 3.37
N ILE A 542 -29.14 -25.21 4.09
CA ILE A 542 -27.93 -24.65 3.48
C ILE A 542 -26.96 -25.81 3.20
N GLN A 543 -26.64 -26.02 1.92
CA GLN A 543 -25.70 -27.06 1.46
C GLN A 543 -24.26 -26.56 1.37
N ASP A 544 -24.04 -25.29 0.98
CA ASP A 544 -22.72 -24.68 0.87
C ASP A 544 -22.69 -23.40 1.71
N LEU A 545 -22.13 -23.52 2.92
CA LEU A 545 -22.05 -22.42 3.89
C LEU A 545 -21.06 -21.33 3.44
N ASN A 546 -20.02 -21.69 2.69
CA ASN A 546 -19.08 -20.69 2.17
C ASN A 546 -19.73 -19.86 1.08
N ALA A 547 -20.45 -20.51 0.15
CA ALA A 547 -21.25 -19.81 -0.84
C ALA A 547 -22.30 -18.90 -0.20
N PHE A 548 -22.92 -19.33 0.91
CA PHE A 548 -23.88 -18.52 1.67
C PHE A 548 -23.24 -17.24 2.22
N PHE A 549 -22.06 -17.33 2.86
CA PHE A 549 -21.35 -16.15 3.36
C PHE A 549 -20.79 -15.26 2.24
N ASP A 550 -20.38 -15.84 1.11
CA ASP A 550 -19.86 -15.10 -0.05
C ASP A 550 -20.93 -14.22 -0.71
N ILE A 551 -22.22 -14.47 -0.47
CA ILE A 551 -23.31 -13.58 -0.90
C ILE A 551 -23.13 -12.19 -0.28
N GLY A 552 -22.74 -12.13 1.00
CA GLY A 552 -22.63 -10.86 1.73
C GLY A 552 -21.27 -10.16 1.68
N LYS A 553 -20.34 -10.63 0.85
CA LYS A 553 -19.04 -9.98 0.66
C LYS A 553 -19.13 -8.89 -0.41
N ASP A 554 -18.74 -7.67 -0.06
CA ASP A 554 -18.54 -6.58 -1.01
C ASP A 554 -17.42 -6.91 -2.00
N ILE A 555 -17.69 -6.80 -3.30
CA ILE A 555 -16.68 -6.94 -4.35
C ILE A 555 -16.50 -5.59 -5.04
N ASN A 556 -15.24 -5.23 -5.24
CA ASN A 556 -14.81 -4.07 -6.02
C ASN A 556 -15.33 -4.18 -7.47
N SER A 557 -16.15 -3.22 -7.89
CA SER A 557 -16.87 -3.19 -9.18
C SER A 557 -15.96 -3.38 -10.39
N ALA A 558 -14.70 -2.95 -10.28
CA ALA A 558 -13.69 -3.08 -11.34
C ALA A 558 -13.41 -4.54 -11.78
N ARG A 559 -13.63 -5.55 -10.93
CA ARG A 559 -13.35 -6.97 -11.24
C ARG A 559 -14.52 -7.71 -11.87
N ILE A 560 -15.74 -7.23 -11.68
CA ILE A 560 -16.96 -7.85 -12.21
C ILE A 560 -17.09 -7.56 -13.71
N GLY A 561 -16.59 -6.40 -14.16
CA GLY A 561 -16.58 -6.01 -15.57
C GLY A 561 -15.77 -6.91 -16.51
N TYR A 562 -14.76 -7.63 -16.00
CA TYR A 562 -13.90 -8.50 -16.84
C TYR A 562 -14.45 -9.91 -17.07
N GLY A 563 -15.46 -10.34 -16.29
CA GLY A 563 -15.96 -11.73 -16.30
C GLY A 563 -17.35 -11.94 -16.91
N GLY A 564 -18.01 -10.89 -17.40
CA GLY A 564 -19.26 -11.02 -18.16
C GLY A 564 -20.53 -11.37 -17.36
N GLY A 565 -20.67 -10.94 -16.10
CA GLY A 565 -21.93 -11.06 -15.37
C GLY A 565 -22.07 -9.98 -14.29
N GLY A 566 -23.25 -9.36 -14.17
CA GLY A 566 -23.53 -8.33 -13.17
C GLY A 566 -23.68 -8.88 -11.74
N TYR A 567 -23.78 -7.96 -10.75
CA TYR A 567 -23.93 -8.31 -9.33
C TYR A 567 -25.14 -9.22 -9.06
N LEU A 568 -26.27 -8.98 -9.75
CA LEU A 568 -27.49 -9.79 -9.62
C LEU A 568 -27.27 -11.25 -10.04
N GLN A 569 -26.65 -11.46 -11.21
CA GLN A 569 -26.36 -12.81 -11.74
C GLN A 569 -25.45 -13.60 -10.80
N ARG A 570 -24.45 -12.94 -10.20
CA ARG A 570 -23.59 -13.54 -9.16
C ARG A 570 -24.39 -13.94 -7.93
N THR A 571 -25.23 -13.04 -7.41
CA THR A 571 -26.05 -13.31 -6.22
C THR A 571 -26.98 -14.50 -6.44
N ILE A 572 -27.67 -14.56 -7.58
CA ILE A 572 -28.53 -15.69 -7.96
C ILE A 572 -27.73 -17.00 -8.00
N LYS A 573 -26.55 -17.00 -8.63
CA LYS A 573 -25.68 -18.18 -8.69
C LYS A 573 -25.25 -18.67 -7.30
N LEU A 574 -24.93 -17.75 -6.39
CA LEU A 574 -24.56 -18.09 -5.02
C LEU A 574 -25.75 -18.58 -4.20
N LEU A 575 -26.96 -18.06 -4.41
CA LEU A 575 -28.19 -18.56 -3.79
C LEU A 575 -28.48 -20.02 -4.19
N TYR A 576 -28.43 -20.34 -5.49
CA TYR A 576 -28.58 -21.72 -5.96
C TYR A 576 -27.50 -22.66 -5.40
N ARG A 577 -26.26 -22.17 -5.32
CA ARG A 577 -25.16 -22.96 -4.79
C ARG A 577 -25.29 -23.19 -3.29
N SER A 578 -25.75 -22.19 -2.54
CA SER A 578 -25.80 -22.23 -1.09
C SER A 578 -27.02 -22.97 -0.53
N ILE A 579 -28.19 -22.87 -1.18
CA ILE A 579 -29.47 -23.37 -0.65
C ILE A 579 -29.93 -24.58 -1.44
N LYS A 580 -30.10 -25.71 -0.76
CA LYS A 580 -30.48 -26.98 -1.39
C LYS A 580 -31.93 -26.93 -1.87
N GLY A 581 -32.12 -27.20 -3.17
CA GLY A 581 -33.45 -27.38 -3.76
C GLY A 581 -34.24 -26.09 -3.95
N ILE A 582 -33.57 -24.93 -3.88
CA ILE A 582 -34.22 -23.64 -4.12
C ILE A 582 -34.64 -23.50 -5.60
N THR A 583 -35.84 -22.98 -5.83
CA THR A 583 -36.43 -22.79 -7.17
C THR A 583 -36.25 -21.35 -7.68
N PRO A 584 -36.33 -21.11 -9.01
CA PRO A 584 -36.30 -19.75 -9.55
C PRO A 584 -37.37 -18.82 -8.95
N LYS A 585 -38.54 -19.38 -8.65
CA LYS A 585 -39.65 -18.66 -8.02
C LYS A 585 -39.27 -18.18 -6.62
N GLU A 586 -38.68 -19.04 -5.80
CA GLU A 586 -38.22 -18.69 -4.45
C GLU A 586 -37.10 -17.64 -4.48
N ILE A 587 -36.21 -17.67 -5.47
CA ILE A 587 -35.17 -16.63 -5.65
C ILE A 587 -35.80 -15.28 -6.03
N GLY A 588 -36.76 -15.29 -6.97
CA GLY A 588 -37.51 -14.09 -7.31
C GLY A 588 -38.28 -13.53 -6.11
N GLU A 589 -38.80 -14.39 -5.25
CA GLU A 589 -39.46 -14.02 -4.01
C GLU A 589 -38.49 -13.47 -2.95
N ILE A 590 -37.27 -14.01 -2.81
CA ILE A 590 -36.23 -13.45 -1.92
C ILE A 590 -35.93 -12.00 -2.33
N ILE A 591 -35.75 -11.76 -3.62
CA ILE A 591 -35.45 -10.41 -4.15
C ILE A 591 -36.64 -9.48 -3.91
N LYS A 592 -37.87 -9.96 -4.14
CA LYS A 592 -39.11 -9.19 -3.97
C LYS A 592 -39.48 -8.92 -2.51
N ASN A 593 -39.15 -9.82 -1.59
CA ASN A 593 -39.50 -9.72 -0.16
C ASN A 593 -38.40 -9.07 0.70
N GLY A 594 -37.23 -8.80 0.13
CA GLY A 594 -36.07 -8.26 0.83
C GLY A 594 -36.36 -6.97 1.60
N GLU A 595 -37.19 -6.08 1.05
CA GLU A 595 -37.56 -4.81 1.68
C GLU A 595 -38.46 -4.99 2.92
N GLN A 596 -39.41 -5.93 2.86
CA GLN A 596 -40.36 -6.20 3.95
C GLN A 596 -39.71 -6.98 5.10
N GLU A 597 -38.86 -7.96 4.79
CA GLU A 597 -38.12 -8.72 5.80
C GLU A 597 -37.00 -7.88 6.45
N TYR A 598 -36.37 -6.96 5.70
CA TYR A 598 -35.47 -5.96 6.28
C TYR A 598 -36.21 -5.08 7.31
N THR A 599 -37.41 -4.61 6.97
CA THR A 599 -38.22 -3.81 7.90
C THR A 599 -38.55 -4.59 9.18
N LYS A 600 -38.91 -5.88 9.08
CA LYS A 600 -39.17 -6.75 10.25
C LYS A 600 -37.90 -7.05 11.06
N LEU A 601 -36.77 -7.30 10.42
CA LEU A 601 -35.48 -7.51 11.08
C LEU A 601 -35.02 -6.24 11.81
N GLN A 602 -35.14 -5.07 11.16
CA GLN A 602 -34.89 -3.77 11.78
C GLN A 602 -35.83 -3.52 12.96
N GLU A 603 -37.10 -3.88 12.86
CA GLU A 603 -38.04 -3.82 13.99
C GLU A 603 -37.66 -4.77 15.13
N LYS A 604 -37.20 -5.98 14.83
CA LYS A 604 -36.73 -6.95 15.83
C LYS A 604 -35.47 -6.45 16.52
N ILE A 605 -34.46 -6.03 15.77
CA ILE A 605 -33.23 -5.41 16.29
C ILE A 605 -33.59 -4.16 17.11
N ARG A 606 -34.52 -3.32 16.64
CA ARG A 606 -35.02 -2.16 17.38
C ARG A 606 -35.66 -2.56 18.71
N LYS A 607 -36.50 -3.61 18.73
CA LYS A 607 -37.14 -4.12 19.96
C LYS A 607 -36.11 -4.70 20.93
N GLU A 608 -35.12 -5.46 20.43
CA GLU A 608 -34.04 -6.01 21.24
C GLU A 608 -33.11 -4.93 21.79
N ASN A 609 -32.74 -3.95 20.96
CA ASN A 609 -31.97 -2.78 21.39
C ASN A 609 -32.76 -1.93 22.38
N ALA A 610 -34.07 -1.76 22.20
CA ALA A 610 -34.93 -1.10 23.18
C ALA A 610 -34.98 -1.87 24.52
N ALA A 611 -35.01 -3.20 24.49
CA ALA A 611 -34.95 -4.04 25.69
C ALA A 611 -33.58 -3.95 26.38
N ARG A 612 -32.47 -3.98 25.62
CA ARG A 612 -31.10 -3.76 26.14
C ARG A 612 -30.94 -2.37 26.72
N LEU A 613 -31.44 -1.34 26.02
CA LEU A 613 -31.43 0.04 26.49
C LEU A 613 -32.29 0.20 27.75
N LYS A 614 -33.42 -0.48 27.87
CA LYS A 614 -34.23 -0.51 29.11
C LYS A 614 -33.44 -1.12 30.27
N LYS A 615 -32.73 -2.24 30.04
CA LYS A 615 -31.85 -2.85 31.05
C LYS A 615 -30.69 -1.93 31.42
N ALA A 616 -30.01 -1.33 30.45
CA ALA A 616 -28.92 -0.38 30.67
C ALA A 616 -29.37 0.88 31.41
N ASN A 617 -30.56 1.41 31.10
CA ASN A 617 -31.18 2.50 31.85
C ASN A 617 -31.46 2.10 33.30
N GLY A 618 -31.98 0.88 33.53
CA GLY A 618 -32.20 0.34 34.87
C GLY A 618 -30.89 0.17 35.65
N PHE A 619 -29.86 -0.35 34.99
CA PHE A 619 -28.53 -0.49 35.57
C PHE A 619 -27.90 0.87 35.91
N LEU A 620 -28.00 1.86 35.01
CA LEU A 620 -27.53 3.22 35.27
C LEU A 620 -28.30 3.89 36.41
N ALA A 621 -29.62 3.75 36.47
CA ALA A 621 -30.43 4.30 37.56
C ALA A 621 -30.02 3.69 38.92
N GLU A 622 -29.82 2.38 38.95
CA GLU A 622 -29.36 1.68 40.14
C GLU A 622 -27.92 2.06 40.51
N ALA A 623 -27.04 2.20 39.52
CA ALA A 623 -25.68 2.70 39.71
C ALA A 623 -25.66 4.11 40.30
N VAL A 624 -26.50 5.02 39.82
CA VAL A 624 -26.65 6.39 40.36
C VAL A 624 -27.16 6.34 41.81
N ARG A 625 -28.14 5.48 42.10
CA ARG A 625 -28.69 5.29 43.45
C ARG A 625 -27.63 4.78 44.43
N LEU A 626 -26.92 3.71 44.06
CA LEU A 626 -25.90 3.06 44.89
C LEU A 626 -24.67 3.97 45.09
N SER A 627 -24.27 4.69 44.05
CA SER A 627 -23.13 5.61 44.09
C SER A 627 -23.45 6.97 44.71
N LYS A 628 -24.72 7.27 44.98
CA LYS A 628 -25.21 8.60 45.42
C LYS A 628 -24.75 9.73 44.49
N ALA A 629 -24.60 9.45 43.20
CA ALA A 629 -24.14 10.43 42.23
C ALA A 629 -25.19 11.53 42.00
N LYS A 630 -24.75 12.79 41.97
CA LYS A 630 -25.58 13.96 41.70
C LYS A 630 -25.52 14.30 40.22
N LYS A 631 -26.68 14.47 39.59
CA LYS A 631 -26.74 14.86 38.18
C LYS A 631 -26.33 16.32 37.99
N ILE A 632 -25.50 16.58 36.98
CA ILE A 632 -25.08 17.92 36.53
C ILE A 632 -25.39 18.10 35.05
N LYS A 633 -25.23 19.31 34.51
CA LYS A 633 -25.66 19.69 33.15
C LYS A 633 -25.23 18.70 32.06
N ASN A 634 -23.98 18.22 32.11
CA ASN A 634 -23.40 17.34 31.10
C ASN A 634 -22.97 15.97 31.67
N GLY A 635 -23.55 15.52 32.79
CA GLY A 635 -23.18 14.23 33.37
C GLY A 635 -23.48 14.08 34.86
N PHE A 636 -22.53 13.53 35.62
CA PHE A 636 -22.71 13.20 37.03
C PHE A 636 -21.50 13.61 37.87
N THR A 637 -21.76 14.10 39.07
CA THR A 637 -20.77 14.29 40.13
C THR A 637 -20.92 13.18 41.15
N ILE A 638 -19.80 12.60 41.57
CA ILE A 638 -19.76 11.49 42.51
C ILE A 638 -18.67 11.74 43.53
N ILE A 639 -18.92 11.37 44.79
CA ILE A 639 -17.92 11.44 45.86
C ILE A 639 -17.55 10.00 46.18
N GLY A 640 -16.29 9.66 45.95
CA GLY A 640 -15.78 8.34 46.28
C GLY A 640 -15.72 8.11 47.78
N LYS A 641 -15.56 6.85 48.20
CA LYS A 641 -15.34 6.48 49.61
C LYS A 641 -14.12 7.19 50.23
N SER A 642 -13.16 7.62 49.42
CA SER A 642 -11.99 8.41 49.87
C SER A 642 -12.35 9.84 50.27
N GLY A 643 -13.59 10.28 50.01
CA GLY A 643 -14.01 11.67 50.12
C GLY A 643 -13.66 12.51 48.88
N LYS A 644 -12.94 11.96 47.89
CA LYS A 644 -12.56 12.66 46.67
C LYS A 644 -13.77 12.83 45.72
N PRO A 645 -14.08 14.06 45.28
CA PRO A 645 -15.12 14.31 44.30
C PRO A 645 -14.61 14.13 42.85
N TYR A 646 -15.45 13.55 42.00
CA TYR A 646 -15.23 13.37 40.57
C TYR A 646 -16.43 13.86 39.77
N THR A 647 -16.18 14.23 38.52
CA THR A 647 -17.19 14.50 37.51
C THR A 647 -17.01 13.57 36.33
N ILE A 648 -18.12 13.05 35.81
CA ILE A 648 -18.15 12.19 34.63
C ILE A 648 -19.06 12.83 33.62
N ASN A 649 -18.59 13.04 32.39
CA ASN A 649 -19.41 13.49 31.29
C ASN A 649 -20.26 12.32 30.76
N SER A 650 -21.57 12.50 30.62
CA SER A 650 -22.46 11.40 30.18
C SER A 650 -22.36 11.07 28.69
N GLU A 651 -21.87 11.99 27.87
CA GLU A 651 -21.77 11.84 26.41
C GLU A 651 -20.38 11.35 26.00
N THR A 652 -19.33 12.01 26.51
CA THR A 652 -17.93 11.66 26.17
C THR A 652 -17.35 10.59 27.11
N LEU A 653 -18.07 10.25 28.18
CA LEU A 653 -17.60 9.39 29.28
C LEU A 653 -16.37 9.94 30.03
N ALA A 654 -15.83 11.10 29.64
CA ALA A 654 -14.64 11.69 30.22
C ALA A 654 -14.80 11.92 31.73
N VAL A 655 -13.80 11.52 32.51
CA VAL A 655 -13.80 11.66 33.97
C VAL A 655 -12.75 12.67 34.38
N TYR A 656 -13.10 13.54 35.33
CA TYR A 656 -12.21 14.50 35.93
C TYR A 656 -12.35 14.43 37.44
N ASP A 657 -11.24 14.54 38.18
CA ASP A 657 -11.36 14.88 39.59
C ASP A 657 -11.85 16.32 39.75
N VAL A 658 -12.38 16.66 40.93
CA VAL A 658 -12.83 18.01 41.22
C VAL A 658 -11.91 18.61 42.27
N ALA A 659 -11.23 19.70 41.90
CA ALA A 659 -10.40 20.47 42.81
C ALA A 659 -10.99 21.88 42.93
N LYS A 660 -11.26 22.34 44.16
CA LYS A 660 -11.80 23.69 44.44
C LYS A 660 -13.08 24.02 43.64
N GLY A 661 -13.97 23.05 43.45
CA GLY A 661 -15.27 23.23 42.79
C GLY A 661 -15.23 23.29 41.26
N SER A 662 -14.07 23.08 40.61
CA SER A 662 -13.93 23.00 39.16
C SER A 662 -13.34 21.65 38.71
N PRO A 663 -13.64 21.18 37.48
CA PRO A 663 -12.97 20.00 36.91
C PRO A 663 -11.46 20.22 36.91
N GLY A 664 -10.75 19.33 37.60
CA GLY A 664 -9.29 19.32 37.73
C GLY A 664 -8.65 18.43 36.67
N ARG A 665 -7.92 17.43 37.11
CA ARG A 665 -7.17 16.51 36.25
C ARG A 665 -8.11 15.49 35.61
N TYR A 666 -7.89 15.25 34.32
CA TYR A 666 -8.52 14.14 33.62
C TYR A 666 -8.06 12.81 34.22
N VAL A 667 -9.03 11.93 34.48
CA VAL A 667 -8.82 10.57 34.96
C VAL A 667 -9.11 9.62 33.79
N CYS A 668 -8.06 9.00 33.26
CA CYS A 668 -8.20 8.04 32.18
C CYS A 668 -8.82 6.74 32.73
N ILE A 669 -9.92 6.30 32.14
CA ILE A 669 -10.57 5.02 32.47
C ILE A 669 -10.77 4.25 31.17
N VAL A 670 -10.22 3.05 31.12
CA VAL A 670 -10.34 2.12 30.00
C VAL A 670 -11.45 1.13 30.29
N ASP A 671 -12.55 1.18 29.52
CA ASP A 671 -13.69 0.28 29.71
C ASP A 671 -13.44 -1.04 28.96
N MET A 672 -13.05 -2.08 29.70
CA MET A 672 -12.90 -3.43 29.13
C MET A 672 -14.26 -4.12 28.98
N GLY A 673 -14.52 -4.70 27.80
CA GLY A 673 -15.71 -5.54 27.54
C GLY A 673 -17.04 -4.78 27.45
N THR A 674 -17.03 -3.48 27.11
CA THR A 674 -18.25 -2.69 26.87
C THR A 674 -18.17 -2.03 25.50
N SER A 675 -19.19 -2.20 24.64
CA SER A 675 -19.24 -1.53 23.33
C SER A 675 -19.58 -0.06 23.51
N LEU A 676 -18.71 0.84 23.04
CA LEU A 676 -18.92 2.30 23.14
C LEU A 676 -19.64 2.89 21.91
N ASP A 677 -19.90 2.07 20.90
CA ASP A 677 -20.53 2.47 19.63
C ASP A 677 -22.07 2.45 19.71
N THR A 678 -22.64 2.02 20.84
CA THR A 678 -24.09 1.90 21.04
C THR A 678 -24.55 2.66 22.28
N ASP A 679 -25.76 3.22 22.25
CA ASP A 679 -26.31 4.00 23.37
C ASP A 679 -26.43 3.21 24.67
N TRP A 680 -26.85 1.94 24.59
CA TRP A 680 -26.96 1.08 25.77
C TRP A 680 -25.58 0.74 26.34
N GLY A 681 -24.58 0.51 25.49
CA GLY A 681 -23.22 0.22 25.92
C GLY A 681 -22.52 1.44 26.55
N ARG A 682 -22.75 2.65 26.02
CA ARG A 682 -22.32 3.91 26.66
C ARG A 682 -22.94 4.09 28.05
N LYS A 683 -24.22 3.74 28.22
CA LYS A 683 -24.89 3.81 29.53
C LYS A 683 -24.35 2.77 30.51
N ASP A 684 -24.04 1.56 30.04
CA ASP A 684 -23.39 0.54 30.87
C ASP A 684 -21.98 0.98 31.30
N ALA A 685 -21.20 1.56 30.38
CA ALA A 685 -19.88 2.12 30.69
C ALA A 685 -19.98 3.25 31.73
N LEU A 686 -20.93 4.18 31.54
CA LEU A 686 -21.20 5.26 32.49
C LEU A 686 -21.60 4.71 33.88
N ALA A 687 -22.48 3.71 33.92
CA ALA A 687 -22.91 3.07 35.16
C ALA A 687 -21.75 2.37 35.89
N LYS A 688 -20.89 1.67 35.14
CA LYS A 688 -19.67 1.05 35.68
C LYS A 688 -18.70 2.09 36.25
N ARG A 689 -18.44 3.18 35.51
CA ARG A 689 -17.57 4.29 35.97
C ARG A 689 -18.11 4.94 37.25
N LEU A 690 -19.43 5.15 37.35
CA LEU A 690 -20.06 5.65 38.57
C LEU A 690 -19.84 4.69 39.75
N LEU A 691 -20.13 3.40 39.59
CA LEU A 691 -19.95 2.43 40.67
C LEU A 691 -18.48 2.30 41.08
N MET A 692 -17.56 2.31 40.11
CA MET A 692 -16.12 2.27 40.33
C MET A 692 -15.65 3.47 41.15
N LEU A 693 -15.99 4.69 40.75
CA LEU A 693 -15.56 5.91 41.44
C LEU A 693 -16.23 6.08 42.81
N ALA A 694 -17.47 5.60 43.01
CA ALA A 694 -18.08 5.53 44.35
C ALA A 694 -17.27 4.65 45.30
N HIS A 695 -16.59 3.65 44.75
CA HIS A 695 -15.74 2.73 45.49
C HIS A 695 -14.26 3.00 45.23
N ASP A 696 -13.88 4.25 45.01
CA ASP A 696 -12.51 4.63 44.67
C ASP A 696 -11.45 4.15 45.66
N LEU A 697 -11.72 4.05 46.98
CA LEU A 697 -10.79 3.42 47.92
C LEU A 697 -10.62 1.93 47.68
N LYS A 698 -11.68 1.22 47.29
CA LYS A 698 -11.58 -0.22 46.96
C LYS A 698 -10.85 -0.41 45.63
N VAL A 699 -11.08 0.49 44.66
CA VAL A 699 -10.38 0.47 43.38
C VAL A 699 -8.92 0.87 43.57
N ALA A 700 -8.64 1.89 44.39
CA ALA A 700 -7.31 2.30 44.78
C ALA A 700 -6.64 1.21 45.63
N ASP A 701 -7.36 0.48 46.49
CA ASP A 701 -6.84 -0.70 47.19
C ASP A 701 -6.61 -1.86 46.24
N GLU A 702 -7.42 -2.08 45.20
CA GLU A 702 -7.17 -3.11 44.19
C GLU A 702 -5.99 -2.73 43.28
N VAL A 703 -5.80 -1.42 43.02
CA VAL A 703 -4.65 -0.84 42.31
C VAL A 703 -3.40 -0.81 43.19
N HIS A 704 -3.54 -0.52 44.49
CA HIS A 704 -2.43 -0.48 45.44
C HIS A 704 -2.15 -1.85 46.05
N THR A 705 -3.06 -2.82 46.07
CA THR A 705 -2.71 -4.23 46.38
C THR A 705 -1.99 -4.89 45.20
N LEU A 706 -2.08 -4.31 44.00
CA LEU A 706 -1.14 -4.57 42.91
C LEU A 706 0.24 -3.91 43.14
N GLU A 707 0.34 -2.81 43.89
CA GLU A 707 1.61 -2.09 44.16
C GLU A 707 2.26 -2.40 45.55
N LEU A 708 1.51 -2.82 46.57
CA LEU A 708 1.98 -3.00 47.96
C LEU A 708 2.35 -4.44 48.31
N ARG A 709 1.94 -5.44 47.52
CA ARG A 709 2.48 -6.79 47.71
C ARG A 709 3.92 -6.93 47.23
N GLU A 710 4.40 -6.06 46.34
CA GLU A 710 5.82 -6.01 45.97
C GLU A 710 6.65 -5.14 46.92
N ALA A 711 6.08 -4.11 47.54
CA ALA A 711 6.81 -3.21 48.44
C ALA A 711 6.95 -3.74 49.89
N LEU A 712 6.00 -4.54 50.38
CA LEU A 712 6.07 -5.09 51.74
C LEU A 712 6.99 -6.32 51.87
N ASP A 713 7.38 -6.96 50.76
CA ASP A 713 8.39 -8.03 50.75
C ASP A 713 9.81 -7.49 50.47
N SER A 714 9.98 -6.22 50.07
CA SER A 714 11.30 -5.66 49.70
C SER A 714 11.93 -4.72 50.73
N GLY A 715 11.31 -4.48 51.88
CA GLY A 715 11.96 -3.88 53.06
C GLY A 715 12.86 -2.67 52.79
N MET A 716 12.40 -1.67 52.04
CA MET A 716 13.13 -0.41 51.88
C MET A 716 12.26 0.80 52.25
N VAL A 717 12.68 1.44 53.34
CA VAL A 717 12.30 2.78 53.76
C VAL A 717 12.82 3.78 52.73
N ILE A 718 11.91 4.55 52.10
CA ILE A 718 11.92 6.02 52.00
C ILE A 718 10.47 6.50 52.01
#